data_AF-A0A449I0F7-F1
#
_entry.id   AF-A0A449I0F7-F1
#
_cell.length_a   1.000
_cell.length_b   1.000
_cell.length_c   1.000
_cell.angle_alpha   90.00
_cell.angle_beta   90.00
_cell.angle_gamma   90.00
#
_symmetry.space_group_name_H-M   'P 1'
#
loop_
_entity.id
_entity.type
_entity.pdbx_description
1 polymer ?
#
loop_
_entity_poly.entity_id
_entity_poly.type
_entity_poly.pdbx_seq_one_letter_code
_entity_poly.pdbx_strand_id
1 'polypeptide(L)'
;MNFFRILPILAIGGIFTFIGCDSSNDVYNPDAIKEQAKNAFPVKDIDPNQTWETSSVCKASVSVNETAGEVYTIKVYTANPYNANSGASLLATSSVSNGQTTNIEFDIPAALQYVYVMKIDSKGYSSAKAVWVENKQVVVTFGGINNLVSSSKTRAVANVVSFTIPDASQFPTREAVQQLSLTQTDGQIASSGNYEIKSSLSSINNWGSNANMYVTENVTLNSLSVASNSKIFVLPGATLTLSLNGFSLGQNGSMISVGEGAKLILNNGQLQASNTSIYNAGTIETQNLDVAGNAYIYNKATLTVSNAVTVANHNSLLVNEGTMTALSFETQGSSSFYNSGKVEISGKSHLSSNNQKWENQGYFKTNSMVIEASSSNLLNACQLYIDGEFKINTTSTTSDNAFKMDGGAYTECGSLYLDNASIVMGGKSFFNVKGTATYNYNLGGFYVTAQDFAILKIGKAVQNSAGQGNTIGYHGKLYVACNDHFENGLSGNVHYIIWEGDAQLTGADNAEISIPSSNCNPGYNSKPDNGGNDTPATYAYAFEDMMKEVGDYDFNDVVLYVSVPYDKNGKKVIDVTLKAAGATKKLAVGFNNSGQKQTLFADVHEALGVAAGTLVNTGTATGTEKKITVEVASNFTLTEHGDFYITDGSIERHIPNFTDGFKPGDVPYGIRIASSNWKWPKERVVITEAYAGFAAWANDATAAASWYNEPINGKVY
;
A
#
# COMPACT_ATOMS: atom_id res chain seq x y z
N MET A 1 54.85 27.65 75.20
CA MET A 1 55.72 28.84 75.28
C MET A 1 55.18 29.86 74.27
N ASN A 2 54.32 30.81 74.65
CA ASN A 2 54.67 32.15 75.16
C ASN A 2 55.39 32.99 74.06
N PHE A 3 54.93 34.12 73.49
CA PHE A 3 53.99 35.18 73.89
C PHE A 3 53.53 36.00 72.64
N PHE A 4 52.25 36.43 72.64
CA PHE A 4 51.67 37.76 72.36
C PHE A 4 51.45 38.38 70.95
N ARG A 5 50.18 38.79 70.80
CA ARG A 5 49.56 39.80 69.90
C ARG A 5 50.19 41.20 70.09
N ILE A 6 50.10 42.06 69.06
CA ILE A 6 49.59 43.46 69.12
C ILE A 6 49.23 43.93 67.69
N LEU A 7 48.01 44.42 67.54
CA LEU A 7 47.51 45.36 66.51
C LEU A 7 46.96 46.54 67.33
N PRO A 8 47.13 47.82 66.94
CA PRO A 8 45.98 48.53 66.35
C PRO A 8 46.26 49.77 65.44
N ILE A 9 45.30 50.00 64.51
CA ILE A 9 44.54 51.26 64.22
C ILE A 9 45.16 52.45 63.43
N LEU A 10 44.47 52.72 62.30
CA LEU A 10 44.10 53.95 61.57
C LEU A 10 44.86 55.29 61.78
N ALA A 11 45.18 55.93 60.65
CA ALA A 11 44.89 57.35 60.42
C ALA A 11 44.61 57.65 58.93
N ILE A 12 43.60 58.48 58.73
CA ILE A 12 42.98 58.97 57.49
C ILE A 12 43.84 60.07 56.85
N GLY A 13 43.93 60.09 55.52
CA GLY A 13 44.49 61.21 54.74
C GLY A 13 44.06 61.12 53.28
N GLY A 14 42.98 61.83 52.93
CA GLY A 14 42.48 61.92 51.56
C GLY A 14 43.35 62.83 50.69
N ILE A 15 43.51 62.43 49.42
CA ILE A 15 43.88 63.31 48.32
C ILE A 15 42.89 63.05 47.18
N PHE A 16 42.14 64.09 46.85
CA PHE A 16 41.43 64.25 45.59
C PHE A 16 42.45 64.35 44.45
N THR A 17 42.31 63.53 43.41
CA THR A 17 42.77 63.89 42.06
C THR A 17 41.78 63.40 41.02
N PHE A 18 41.55 64.28 40.05
CA PHE A 18 40.47 64.32 39.09
C PHE A 18 40.49 63.19 38.05
N ILE A 19 39.30 62.93 37.53
CA ILE A 19 38.97 62.26 36.28
C ILE A 19 39.89 62.75 35.15
N GLY A 20 40.56 61.81 34.48
CA GLY A 20 41.00 61.94 33.10
C GLY A 20 40.19 60.97 32.25
N CYS A 21 39.28 61.48 31.44
CA CYS A 21 38.77 60.76 30.28
C CYS A 21 39.96 60.47 29.36
N ASP A 22 40.28 59.20 29.14
CA ASP A 22 40.93 58.79 27.90
C ASP A 22 39.91 57.99 27.09
N SER A 23 39.37 58.66 26.09
CA SER A 23 38.73 58.06 24.93
C SER A 23 39.80 57.31 24.13
N SER A 24 40.10 56.07 24.51
CA SER A 24 40.84 55.14 23.68
C SER A 24 39.96 53.95 23.35
N ASN A 25 39.27 54.08 22.22
CA ASN A 25 38.70 53.03 21.37
C ASN A 25 38.70 51.62 21.98
N ASP A 26 37.53 51.14 22.40
CA ASP A 26 37.22 49.71 22.39
C ASP A 26 37.38 49.24 20.94
N VAL A 27 38.60 48.82 20.59
CA VAL A 27 38.88 48.22 19.30
C VAL A 27 38.21 46.85 19.35
N TYR A 28 37.00 46.79 18.79
CA TYR A 28 36.28 45.55 18.53
C TYR A 28 37.26 44.50 18.00
N ASN A 29 37.52 43.46 18.81
CA ASN A 29 38.39 42.36 18.45
C ASN A 29 37.52 41.13 18.10
N PRO A 30 37.25 40.87 16.80
CA PRO A 30 36.39 39.78 16.39
C PRO A 30 36.92 38.40 16.78
N ASP A 31 38.24 38.23 16.90
CA ASP A 31 38.84 36.94 17.27
C ASP A 31 38.61 36.61 18.75
N ALA A 32 38.63 37.61 19.63
CA ALA A 32 38.33 37.42 21.05
C ALA A 32 36.87 37.00 21.28
N ILE A 33 35.93 37.56 20.49
CA ILE A 33 34.50 37.21 20.57
C ILE A 33 34.26 35.80 20.04
N LYS A 34 34.95 35.37 18.99
CA LYS A 34 34.88 33.98 18.48
C LYS A 34 35.34 32.96 19.52
N GLU A 35 36.45 33.22 20.22
CA GLU A 35 36.92 32.34 21.29
C GLU A 35 35.97 32.31 22.48
N GLN A 36 35.39 33.45 22.85
CA GLN A 36 34.36 33.51 23.91
C GLN A 36 33.09 32.75 23.51
N ALA A 37 32.62 32.91 22.27
CA ALA A 37 31.49 32.16 21.72
C ALA A 37 31.74 30.66 21.77
N LYS A 38 32.93 30.20 21.37
CA LYS A 38 33.34 28.79 21.48
C LYS A 38 33.34 28.28 22.93
N ASN A 39 33.84 29.09 23.86
CA ASN A 39 33.85 28.74 25.29
C ASN A 39 32.45 28.74 25.92
N ALA A 40 31.49 29.50 25.38
CA ALA A 40 30.12 29.56 25.89
C ALA A 40 29.16 28.57 25.23
N PHE A 41 29.46 28.13 23.99
CA PHE A 41 28.61 27.19 23.27
C PHE A 41 28.34 25.91 24.09
N PRO A 42 27.09 25.41 24.16
CA PRO A 42 26.71 24.31 25.05
C PRO A 42 27.36 22.96 24.74
N VAL A 43 27.98 22.80 23.57
CA VAL A 43 28.64 21.56 23.14
C VAL A 43 30.15 21.82 22.95
N LYS A 44 31.02 20.95 23.46
CA LYS A 44 32.49 21.18 23.44
C LYS A 44 33.23 20.41 22.35
N ASP A 45 32.85 19.15 22.12
CA ASP A 45 33.51 18.25 21.18
C ASP A 45 32.80 18.23 19.83
N ILE A 46 32.63 19.42 19.23
CA ILE A 46 31.92 19.59 17.95
C ILE A 46 32.60 18.77 16.85
N ASP A 47 31.81 18.03 16.07
CA ASP A 47 32.30 17.33 14.89
C ASP A 47 32.98 18.32 13.94
N PRO A 48 34.25 18.08 13.53
CA PRO A 48 34.95 18.95 12.59
C PRO A 48 34.28 19.03 11.21
N ASN A 49 33.28 18.19 10.91
CA ASN A 49 32.49 18.23 9.68
C ASN A 49 31.10 18.85 9.89
N GLN A 50 30.79 19.38 11.08
CA GLN A 50 29.48 19.94 11.36
C GLN A 50 29.22 21.21 10.53
N THR A 51 28.17 21.15 9.70
CA THR A 51 27.73 22.27 8.83
C THR A 51 26.58 23.07 9.45
N TRP A 52 25.94 22.54 10.50
CA TRP A 52 24.75 23.09 11.15
C TRP A 52 23.51 23.14 10.27
N GLU A 53 23.48 22.27 9.27
CA GLU A 53 22.37 22.08 8.36
C GLU A 53 21.88 20.63 8.45
N THR A 54 20.59 20.45 8.66
CA THR A 54 19.97 19.11 8.71
C THR A 54 19.44 18.66 7.36
N SER A 55 19.95 19.27 6.29
CA SER A 55 19.52 19.09 4.91
C SER A 55 20.70 18.89 3.99
N SER A 56 20.42 18.35 2.81
CA SER A 56 21.41 18.20 1.75
C SER A 56 20.76 18.41 0.39
N VAL A 57 21.57 18.57 -0.66
CA VAL A 57 21.08 18.53 -2.04
C VAL A 57 21.02 17.08 -2.50
N CYS A 58 19.88 16.69 -3.05
CA CYS A 58 19.66 15.42 -3.72
C CYS A 58 19.44 15.65 -5.21
N LYS A 59 19.94 14.72 -6.03
CA LYS A 59 19.71 14.70 -7.48
C LYS A 59 18.77 13.57 -7.87
N ALA A 60 17.60 13.90 -8.41
CA ALA A 60 16.71 12.93 -9.02
C ALA A 60 16.94 12.84 -10.54
N SER A 61 17.10 11.63 -11.05
CA SER A 61 17.07 11.30 -12.47
C SER A 61 15.77 10.54 -12.76
N VAL A 62 14.88 11.17 -13.54
CA VAL A 62 13.51 10.69 -13.78
C VAL A 62 13.30 10.45 -15.27
N SER A 63 13.03 9.21 -15.65
CA SER A 63 12.72 8.80 -17.03
C SER A 63 11.27 8.38 -17.16
N VAL A 64 10.59 8.74 -18.26
CA VAL A 64 9.20 8.30 -18.54
C VAL A 64 9.10 7.72 -19.94
N ASN A 65 8.62 6.48 -20.05
CA ASN A 65 8.51 5.71 -21.29
C ASN A 65 7.12 5.06 -21.41
N GLU A 66 6.07 5.88 -21.53
CA GLU A 66 4.68 5.45 -21.56
C GLU A 66 4.00 5.87 -22.89
N THR A 67 3.31 7.00 -22.91
CA THR A 67 2.54 7.46 -24.08
C THR A 67 3.33 8.43 -24.95
N ALA A 68 3.49 8.11 -26.24
CA ALA A 68 4.21 8.93 -27.21
C ALA A 68 3.57 10.32 -27.39
N GLY A 69 4.39 11.37 -27.41
CA GLY A 69 3.95 12.76 -27.57
C GLY A 69 3.52 13.46 -26.28
N GLU A 70 3.36 12.73 -25.17
CA GLU A 70 3.04 13.32 -23.87
C GLU A 70 4.24 14.04 -23.24
N VAL A 71 3.93 15.06 -22.44
CA VAL A 71 4.86 15.71 -21.51
C VAL A 71 4.28 15.56 -20.12
N TYR A 72 5.06 14.94 -19.23
CA TYR A 72 4.63 14.65 -17.87
C TYR A 72 5.16 15.73 -16.93
N THR A 73 4.32 16.14 -15.97
CA THR A 73 4.78 16.89 -14.80
C THR A 73 5.35 15.90 -13.79
N ILE A 74 6.54 16.20 -13.27
CA ILE A 74 7.19 15.41 -12.23
C ILE A 74 7.15 16.20 -10.93
N LYS A 75 6.75 15.54 -9.85
CA LYS A 75 6.79 16.07 -8.49
C LYS A 75 7.51 15.11 -7.56
N VAL A 76 8.26 15.62 -6.60
CA VAL A 76 8.95 14.82 -5.59
C VAL A 76 8.42 15.19 -4.21
N TYR A 77 8.05 14.20 -3.39
CA TYR A 77 7.46 14.40 -2.07
C TYR A 77 8.23 13.67 -0.97
N THR A 78 8.11 14.18 0.26
CA THR A 78 8.70 13.61 1.48
C THR A 78 8.02 12.32 1.97
N ALA A 79 6.74 12.14 1.69
CA ALA A 79 5.92 11.01 2.16
C ALA A 79 4.82 10.72 1.13
N ASN A 80 3.95 9.73 1.39
CA ASN A 80 2.92 9.32 0.45
C ASN A 80 1.96 10.49 0.11
N PRO A 81 1.97 11.02 -1.13
CA PRO A 81 1.19 12.21 -1.48
C PRO A 81 -0.32 11.95 -1.58
N TYR A 82 -0.75 10.68 -1.64
CA TYR A 82 -2.16 10.31 -1.69
C TYR A 82 -2.79 10.14 -0.30
N ASN A 83 -1.97 10.00 0.74
CA ASN A 83 -2.44 9.88 2.12
C ASN A 83 -2.47 11.25 2.78
N ALA A 84 -3.67 11.75 3.04
CA ALA A 84 -3.87 13.06 3.69
C ALA A 84 -3.23 13.15 5.09
N ASN A 85 -2.96 12.01 5.74
CA ASN A 85 -2.36 11.94 7.07
C ASN A 85 -0.82 11.72 7.04
N SER A 86 -0.20 11.59 5.87
CA SER A 86 1.25 11.34 5.77
C SER A 86 2.11 12.57 6.08
N GLY A 87 1.53 13.77 6.02
CA GLY A 87 2.29 15.02 6.10
C GLY A 87 3.18 15.27 4.87
N ALA A 88 2.88 14.63 3.73
CA ALA A 88 3.64 14.79 2.50
C ALA A 88 3.81 16.27 2.12
N SER A 89 5.06 16.66 1.88
CA SER A 89 5.43 18.00 1.43
C SER A 89 6.20 17.91 0.12
N LEU A 90 5.95 18.84 -0.78
CA LEU A 90 6.57 18.93 -2.09
C LEU A 90 8.02 19.42 -1.94
N LEU A 91 8.97 18.66 -2.49
CA LEU A 91 10.40 18.97 -2.51
C LEU A 91 10.82 19.61 -3.84
N ALA A 92 10.26 19.17 -4.96
CA ALA A 92 10.65 19.66 -6.28
C ALA A 92 9.58 19.42 -7.34
N THR A 93 9.61 20.24 -8.40
CA THR A 93 8.80 20.07 -9.61
C THR A 93 9.66 20.17 -10.87
N SER A 94 9.31 19.41 -11.91
CA SER A 94 9.94 19.48 -13.24
C SER A 94 8.97 18.97 -14.31
N SER A 95 9.42 18.91 -15.55
CA SER A 95 8.70 18.31 -16.66
C SER A 95 9.61 17.37 -17.45
N VAL A 96 9.05 16.30 -18.00
CA VAL A 96 9.79 15.36 -18.86
C VAL A 96 8.92 14.89 -20.02
N SER A 97 9.44 14.98 -21.24
CA SER A 97 8.77 14.42 -22.42
C SER A 97 8.89 12.90 -22.44
N ASN A 98 7.90 12.22 -23.00
CA ASN A 98 7.98 10.77 -23.21
C ASN A 98 9.27 10.34 -23.95
N GLY A 99 9.90 9.28 -23.48
CA GLY A 99 11.16 8.75 -24.02
C GLY A 99 12.40 9.52 -23.58
N GLN A 100 12.27 10.50 -22.69
CA GLN A 100 13.37 11.34 -22.21
C GLN A 100 13.62 11.15 -20.71
N THR A 101 14.73 11.72 -20.25
CA THR A 101 15.12 11.78 -18.84
C THR A 101 15.32 13.23 -18.43
N THR A 102 14.78 13.61 -17.28
CA THR A 102 15.04 14.91 -16.66
C THR A 102 15.89 14.72 -15.40
N ASN A 103 16.74 15.70 -15.09
CA ASN A 103 17.54 15.73 -13.87
C ASN A 103 17.09 16.93 -13.02
N ILE A 104 16.85 16.69 -11.73
CA ILE A 104 16.33 17.69 -10.80
C ILE A 104 17.25 17.70 -9.58
N GLU A 105 17.75 18.88 -9.20
CA GLU A 105 18.47 19.08 -7.94
C GLU A 105 17.55 19.83 -6.97
N PHE A 106 17.46 19.33 -5.73
CA PHE A 106 16.56 19.87 -4.73
C PHE A 106 17.06 19.61 -3.31
N ASP A 107 16.66 20.46 -2.37
CA ASP A 107 16.94 20.26 -0.95
C ASP A 107 16.06 19.16 -0.36
N ILE A 108 16.70 18.24 0.37
CA ILE A 108 16.04 17.14 1.07
C ILE A 108 16.49 17.14 2.54
N PRO A 109 15.62 16.78 3.51
CA PRO A 109 16.06 16.47 4.86
C PRO A 109 17.09 15.34 4.85
N ALA A 110 18.24 15.53 5.52
CA ALA A 110 19.34 14.56 5.49
C ALA A 110 18.96 13.20 6.11
N ALA A 111 17.99 13.19 7.03
CA ALA A 111 17.46 11.98 7.66
C ALA A 111 16.44 11.22 6.78
N LEU A 112 15.98 11.79 5.66
CA LEU A 112 14.96 11.18 4.83
C LEU A 112 15.56 10.06 3.97
N GLN A 113 15.09 8.83 4.18
CA GLN A 113 15.68 7.64 3.55
C GLN A 113 15.13 7.35 2.14
N TYR A 114 13.91 7.79 1.84
CA TYR A 114 13.25 7.58 0.57
C TYR A 114 12.33 8.76 0.25
N VAL A 115 11.98 8.92 -1.03
CA VAL A 115 11.02 9.94 -1.51
C VAL A 115 9.93 9.28 -2.35
N TYR A 116 8.82 9.99 -2.52
CA TYR A 116 7.82 9.63 -3.53
C TYR A 116 8.02 10.50 -4.76
N VAL A 117 8.37 9.88 -5.89
CA VAL A 117 8.39 10.56 -7.19
C VAL A 117 7.05 10.31 -7.86
N MET A 118 6.31 11.36 -8.17
CA MET A 118 5.02 11.35 -8.85
C MET A 118 5.17 11.83 -10.29
N LYS A 119 4.49 11.16 -11.22
CA LYS A 119 4.21 11.66 -12.57
C LYS A 119 2.75 12.07 -12.71
N ILE A 120 2.49 13.09 -13.52
CA ILE A 120 1.15 13.54 -13.91
C ILE A 120 1.12 13.70 -15.43
N ASP A 121 0.14 13.10 -16.10
CA ASP A 121 -0.05 13.20 -17.56
C ASP A 121 -0.79 14.49 -17.95
N SER A 122 -0.96 14.73 -19.26
CA SER A 122 -1.71 15.90 -19.76
C SER A 122 -3.21 15.89 -19.46
N LYS A 123 -3.77 14.74 -19.08
CA LYS A 123 -5.19 14.58 -18.68
C LYS A 123 -5.39 14.78 -17.18
N GLY A 124 -4.31 14.89 -16.41
CA GLY A 124 -4.30 15.08 -14.97
C GLY A 124 -4.29 13.80 -14.14
N TYR A 125 -4.13 12.62 -14.76
CA TYR A 125 -3.97 11.37 -14.00
C TYR A 125 -2.59 11.34 -13.36
N SER A 126 -2.49 10.80 -12.15
CA SER A 126 -1.21 10.74 -11.44
C SER A 126 -0.92 9.39 -10.82
N SER A 127 0.37 9.11 -10.71
CA SER A 127 0.89 7.90 -10.07
C SER A 127 2.30 8.16 -9.55
N ALA A 128 2.70 7.46 -8.50
CA ALA A 128 3.97 7.65 -7.82
C ALA A 128 4.70 6.33 -7.54
N LYS A 129 6.02 6.42 -7.45
CA LYS A 129 6.89 5.35 -6.94
C LYS A 129 7.63 5.84 -5.70
N ALA A 130 7.69 5.00 -4.66
CA ALA A 130 8.59 5.22 -3.54
C ALA A 130 10.00 4.76 -3.95
N VAL A 131 11.00 5.61 -3.74
CA VAL A 131 12.37 5.38 -4.22
C VAL A 131 13.36 5.75 -3.13
N TRP A 132 14.30 4.85 -2.85
CA TRP A 132 15.35 5.06 -1.86
C TRP A 132 16.33 6.14 -2.31
N VAL A 133 16.80 6.93 -1.35
CA VAL A 133 17.84 7.93 -1.54
C VAL A 133 19.18 7.24 -1.28
N GLU A 134 19.96 7.03 -2.33
CA GLU A 134 21.27 6.38 -2.24
C GLU A 134 22.34 7.36 -2.68
N ASN A 135 23.34 7.63 -1.83
CA ASN A 135 24.42 8.57 -2.13
C ASN A 135 23.92 9.95 -2.60
N LYS A 136 22.83 10.45 -2.00
CA LYS A 136 22.15 11.71 -2.37
C LYS A 136 21.59 11.71 -3.81
N GLN A 137 21.26 10.53 -4.33
CA GLN A 137 20.67 10.36 -5.65
C GLN A 137 19.41 9.53 -5.58
N VAL A 138 18.49 9.83 -6.49
CA VAL A 138 17.24 9.10 -6.71
C VAL A 138 17.16 8.79 -8.20
N VAL A 139 16.98 7.52 -8.56
CA VAL A 139 16.81 7.12 -9.96
C VAL A 139 15.49 6.39 -10.11
N VAL A 140 14.64 6.86 -11.01
CA VAL A 140 13.32 6.27 -11.23
C VAL A 140 12.96 6.28 -12.70
N THR A 141 12.32 5.21 -13.13
CA THR A 141 11.76 5.07 -14.47
C THR A 141 10.30 4.69 -14.37
N PHE A 142 9.46 5.38 -15.12
CA PHE A 142 8.07 5.02 -15.36
C PHE A 142 7.91 4.42 -16.75
N GLY A 143 7.06 3.40 -16.88
CA GLY A 143 6.82 2.74 -18.16
C GLY A 143 7.94 1.81 -18.59
N GLY A 144 7.89 1.41 -19.86
CA GLY A 144 8.79 0.43 -20.47
C GLY A 144 8.18 -0.97 -20.64
N ILE A 145 9.04 -1.91 -21.04
CA ILE A 145 8.67 -3.31 -21.22
C ILE A 145 8.63 -3.96 -19.85
N ASN A 146 7.53 -4.66 -19.55
CA ASN A 146 7.47 -5.46 -18.35
C ASN A 146 8.44 -6.65 -18.50
N ASN A 147 9.53 -6.64 -17.73
CA ASN A 147 10.55 -7.71 -17.78
C ASN A 147 10.18 -8.93 -16.94
N LEU A 148 9.10 -8.85 -16.14
CA LEU A 148 8.51 -9.99 -15.42
C LEU A 148 7.59 -10.83 -16.31
N VAL A 149 7.58 -10.57 -17.62
CA VAL A 149 6.80 -11.37 -18.57
C VAL A 149 7.39 -12.76 -18.62
N SER A 150 6.68 -13.72 -18.03
CA SER A 150 6.88 -15.12 -18.37
C SER A 150 6.51 -15.28 -19.85
N SER A 151 7.33 -15.99 -20.61
CA SER A 151 7.05 -16.36 -21.99
C SER A 151 5.81 -17.27 -22.06
N SER A 152 4.61 -16.73 -21.97
CA SER A 152 3.37 -17.52 -22.05
C SER A 152 2.18 -16.70 -22.57
N LYS A 153 2.10 -16.71 -23.91
CA LYS A 153 0.92 -16.77 -24.78
C LYS A 153 -0.06 -15.58 -24.80
N THR A 154 -0.02 -14.88 -25.92
CA THR A 154 -1.17 -14.19 -26.53
C THR A 154 -2.46 -15.04 -26.43
N ARG A 155 -3.47 -14.53 -25.69
CA ARG A 155 -4.92 -14.77 -25.83
C ARG A 155 -5.43 -16.24 -25.89
N ALA A 156 -4.95 -17.12 -25.02
CA ALA A 156 -5.72 -18.32 -24.68
C ALA A 156 -6.08 -18.27 -23.19
N VAL A 157 -7.36 -18.47 -22.84
CA VAL A 157 -7.82 -18.67 -21.45
C VAL A 157 -6.98 -19.78 -20.84
N ALA A 158 -6.35 -19.53 -19.70
CA ALA A 158 -5.63 -20.58 -19.01
C ALA A 158 -6.67 -21.57 -18.46
N ASN A 159 -6.56 -22.86 -18.77
CA ASN A 159 -7.40 -23.89 -18.17
C ASN A 159 -6.54 -24.71 -17.21
N VAL A 160 -6.98 -24.88 -15.97
CA VAL A 160 -6.30 -25.70 -14.95
C VAL A 160 -7.06 -27.01 -14.67
N VAL A 161 -8.35 -27.05 -15.00
CA VAL A 161 -9.22 -28.23 -14.99
C VAL A 161 -9.47 -28.69 -16.44
N SER A 162 -9.50 -30.01 -16.63
CA SER A 162 -9.87 -30.63 -17.91
C SER A 162 -10.98 -31.65 -17.64
N PHE A 163 -11.99 -31.65 -18.49
CA PHE A 163 -13.14 -32.55 -18.36
C PHE A 163 -13.74 -32.90 -19.72
N THR A 164 -14.63 -33.88 -19.72
CA THR A 164 -15.41 -34.28 -20.91
C THR A 164 -16.88 -34.04 -20.66
N ILE A 165 -17.52 -33.27 -21.53
CA ILE A 165 -18.97 -33.05 -21.47
C ILE A 165 -19.67 -34.41 -21.69
N PRO A 166 -20.65 -34.80 -20.86
CA PRO A 166 -21.39 -36.04 -21.07
C PRO A 166 -22.12 -36.03 -22.41
N ASP A 167 -22.09 -37.17 -23.11
CA ASP A 167 -22.82 -37.35 -24.37
C ASP A 167 -24.32 -37.15 -24.18
N ALA A 168 -25.02 -36.67 -25.22
CA ALA A 168 -26.46 -36.44 -25.17
C ALA A 168 -27.26 -37.71 -24.79
N SER A 169 -26.76 -38.91 -25.13
CA SER A 169 -27.35 -40.19 -24.72
C SER A 169 -27.38 -40.41 -23.21
N GLN A 170 -26.56 -39.68 -22.45
CA GLN A 170 -26.62 -39.71 -20.98
C GLN A 170 -27.85 -38.99 -20.44
N PHE A 171 -28.58 -38.21 -21.26
CA PHE A 171 -29.82 -37.52 -20.90
C PHE A 171 -30.98 -37.97 -21.82
N PRO A 172 -31.46 -39.23 -21.71
CA PRO A 172 -32.48 -39.75 -22.61
C PRO A 172 -33.82 -39.02 -22.44
N THR A 173 -34.52 -38.77 -23.55
CA THR A 173 -35.88 -38.21 -23.56
C THR A 173 -36.93 -39.30 -23.39
N ARG A 174 -38.18 -38.91 -23.08
CA ARG A 174 -39.30 -39.87 -22.98
C ARG A 174 -39.54 -40.59 -24.30
N GLU A 175 -39.42 -39.88 -25.43
CA GLU A 175 -39.62 -40.41 -26.77
C GLU A 175 -38.53 -41.45 -27.13
N ALA A 176 -37.28 -41.18 -26.78
CA ALA A 176 -36.18 -42.12 -26.99
C ALA A 176 -36.39 -43.40 -26.16
N VAL A 177 -36.89 -43.26 -24.93
CA VAL A 177 -37.15 -44.39 -24.03
C VAL A 177 -38.36 -45.22 -24.47
N GLN A 178 -39.37 -44.64 -25.14
CA GLN A 178 -40.49 -45.40 -25.71
C GLN A 178 -40.06 -46.43 -26.77
N GLN A 179 -38.89 -46.24 -27.40
CA GLN A 179 -38.33 -47.19 -28.36
C GLN A 179 -37.58 -48.35 -27.68
N LEU A 180 -37.40 -48.29 -26.35
CA LEU A 180 -36.77 -49.34 -25.56
C LEU A 180 -37.84 -50.31 -25.04
N SER A 181 -37.55 -51.60 -25.07
CA SER A 181 -38.36 -52.59 -24.35
C SER A 181 -38.07 -52.49 -22.86
N LEU A 182 -38.93 -51.78 -22.12
CA LEU A 182 -38.83 -51.66 -20.66
C LEU A 182 -39.59 -52.78 -19.95
N THR A 183 -38.95 -53.40 -18.95
CA THR A 183 -39.59 -54.34 -18.05
C THR A 183 -40.09 -53.60 -16.81
N GLN A 184 -41.39 -53.67 -16.52
CA GLN A 184 -41.89 -53.14 -15.24
C GLN A 184 -41.37 -54.03 -14.10
N THR A 185 -40.66 -53.43 -13.15
CA THR A 185 -40.13 -54.13 -11.96
C THR A 185 -41.08 -54.03 -10.78
N ASP A 186 -41.01 -55.01 -9.87
CA ASP A 186 -41.61 -54.99 -8.54
C ASP A 186 -40.66 -54.40 -7.47
N GLY A 187 -39.49 -53.90 -7.88
CA GLY A 187 -38.43 -53.38 -7.02
C GLY A 187 -37.28 -54.36 -6.81
N GLN A 188 -37.36 -55.61 -7.27
CA GLN A 188 -36.25 -56.56 -7.26
C GLN A 188 -35.63 -56.66 -8.66
N ILE A 189 -34.33 -56.36 -8.78
CA ILE A 189 -33.61 -56.38 -10.06
C ILE A 189 -32.37 -57.28 -9.92
N ALA A 190 -32.42 -58.45 -10.56
CA ALA A 190 -31.40 -59.49 -10.46
C ALA A 190 -30.57 -59.71 -11.74
N SER A 191 -30.95 -59.07 -12.85
CA SER A 191 -30.33 -59.26 -14.17
C SER A 191 -30.13 -57.94 -14.90
N SER A 192 -29.25 -57.95 -15.90
CA SER A 192 -29.10 -56.83 -16.83
C SER A 192 -30.38 -56.60 -17.62
N GLY A 193 -30.69 -55.36 -17.96
CA GLY A 193 -31.88 -55.03 -18.76
C GLY A 193 -32.32 -53.59 -18.59
N ASN A 194 -33.40 -53.21 -19.28
CA ASN A 194 -34.04 -51.92 -19.14
C ASN A 194 -35.30 -52.08 -18.29
N TYR A 195 -35.38 -51.34 -17.19
CA TYR A 195 -36.44 -51.45 -16.19
C TYR A 195 -37.19 -50.13 -16.05
N GLU A 196 -38.52 -50.20 -16.01
CA GLU A 196 -39.37 -49.04 -15.73
C GLU A 196 -39.65 -48.93 -14.23
N ILE A 197 -39.39 -47.75 -13.66
CA ILE A 197 -39.64 -47.43 -12.25
C ILE A 197 -40.87 -46.51 -12.16
N LYS A 198 -41.96 -47.01 -11.56
CA LYS A 198 -43.25 -46.31 -11.41
C LYS A 198 -43.51 -45.85 -9.97
N SER A 199 -44.47 -44.95 -9.81
CA SER A 199 -44.88 -44.34 -8.53
C SER A 199 -45.37 -45.33 -7.46
N SER A 200 -45.76 -46.55 -7.85
CA SER A 200 -46.20 -47.59 -6.91
C SER A 200 -45.07 -48.24 -6.10
N LEU A 201 -43.80 -48.00 -6.46
CA LEU A 201 -42.64 -48.57 -5.78
C LEU A 201 -42.18 -47.68 -4.62
N SER A 202 -41.81 -48.31 -3.50
CA SER A 202 -41.21 -47.64 -2.33
C SER A 202 -39.79 -48.09 -2.02
N SER A 203 -39.27 -49.08 -2.75
CA SER A 203 -37.91 -49.59 -2.61
C SER A 203 -37.39 -50.19 -3.91
N ILE A 204 -36.10 -50.03 -4.17
CA ILE A 204 -35.38 -50.76 -5.24
C ILE A 204 -34.21 -51.50 -4.60
N ASN A 205 -34.14 -52.80 -4.84
CA ASN A 205 -33.02 -53.66 -4.53
C ASN A 205 -32.45 -54.22 -5.85
N ASN A 206 -31.43 -53.54 -6.39
CA ASN A 206 -30.71 -54.01 -7.56
C ASN A 206 -29.40 -54.68 -7.17
N TRP A 207 -29.29 -55.98 -7.42
CA TRP A 207 -28.05 -56.77 -7.34
C TRP A 207 -27.63 -57.34 -8.70
N GLY A 208 -28.36 -57.01 -9.78
CA GLY A 208 -28.03 -57.35 -11.17
C GLY A 208 -27.14 -56.29 -11.82
N SER A 209 -25.92 -56.67 -12.22
CA SER A 209 -25.04 -55.75 -12.95
C SER A 209 -25.61 -55.34 -14.31
N ASN A 210 -25.31 -54.13 -14.77
CA ASN A 210 -25.75 -53.58 -16.06
C ASN A 210 -27.28 -53.40 -16.21
N ALA A 211 -27.98 -53.00 -15.14
CA ALA A 211 -29.39 -52.63 -15.20
C ALA A 211 -29.56 -51.13 -15.50
N ASN A 212 -30.40 -50.77 -16.47
CA ASN A 212 -30.82 -49.39 -16.74
C ASN A 212 -32.22 -49.18 -16.14
N MET A 213 -32.33 -48.34 -15.12
CA MET A 213 -33.57 -48.04 -14.40
C MET A 213 -34.10 -46.68 -14.83
N TYR A 214 -35.26 -46.63 -15.46
CA TYR A 214 -35.89 -45.42 -15.99
C TYR A 214 -37.04 -45.00 -15.08
N VAL A 215 -36.88 -43.87 -14.37
CA VAL A 215 -37.92 -43.27 -13.54
C VAL A 215 -38.84 -42.46 -14.45
N THR A 216 -40.05 -42.98 -14.70
CA THR A 216 -41.01 -42.41 -15.67
C THR A 216 -42.07 -41.53 -15.00
N GLU A 217 -42.24 -41.65 -13.68
CA GLU A 217 -43.24 -40.96 -12.85
C GLU A 217 -42.60 -40.31 -11.62
N ASN A 218 -43.38 -39.65 -10.78
CA ASN A 218 -42.91 -39.20 -9.47
C ASN A 218 -42.85 -40.39 -8.51
N VAL A 219 -41.65 -40.71 -8.00
CA VAL A 219 -41.37 -41.88 -7.18
C VAL A 219 -40.70 -41.45 -5.87
N THR A 220 -41.13 -42.03 -4.75
CA THR A 220 -40.47 -41.86 -3.45
C THR A 220 -39.95 -43.20 -2.96
N LEU A 221 -38.63 -43.32 -2.77
CA LEU A 221 -37.98 -44.54 -2.30
C LEU A 221 -37.49 -44.38 -0.86
N ASN A 222 -37.80 -45.36 -0.02
CA ASN A 222 -37.29 -45.52 1.35
C ASN A 222 -36.09 -46.48 1.40
N SER A 223 -35.74 -47.11 0.27
CA SER A 223 -34.53 -47.91 0.09
C SER A 223 -34.11 -47.91 -1.38
N LEU A 224 -32.81 -47.75 -1.64
CA LEU A 224 -32.23 -47.83 -2.99
C LEU A 224 -30.87 -48.53 -2.91
N SER A 225 -30.75 -49.67 -3.58
CA SER A 225 -29.47 -50.33 -3.86
C SER A 225 -29.22 -50.36 -5.36
N VAL A 226 -28.00 -50.04 -5.79
CA VAL A 226 -27.60 -49.98 -7.21
C VAL A 226 -26.36 -50.84 -7.41
N ALA A 227 -26.44 -51.86 -8.26
CA ALA A 227 -25.32 -52.74 -8.58
C ALA A 227 -24.31 -52.10 -9.55
N SER A 228 -23.15 -52.74 -9.72
CA SER A 228 -22.10 -52.29 -10.66
C SER A 228 -22.64 -52.11 -12.09
N ASN A 229 -22.09 -51.12 -12.80
CA ASN A 229 -22.46 -50.75 -14.17
C ASN A 229 -23.95 -50.42 -14.39
N SER A 230 -24.73 -50.26 -13.32
CA SER A 230 -26.16 -49.96 -13.41
C SER A 230 -26.41 -48.46 -13.40
N LYS A 231 -27.45 -48.02 -14.12
CA LYS A 231 -27.74 -46.62 -14.39
C LYS A 231 -29.15 -46.29 -13.93
N ILE A 232 -29.32 -45.13 -13.31
CA ILE A 232 -30.64 -44.56 -13.02
C ILE A 232 -30.82 -43.34 -13.92
N PHE A 233 -31.91 -43.32 -14.68
CA PHE A 233 -32.32 -42.19 -15.50
C PHE A 233 -33.61 -41.61 -14.95
N VAL A 234 -33.57 -40.41 -14.39
CA VAL A 234 -34.77 -39.64 -14.02
C VAL A 234 -35.22 -38.88 -15.25
N LEU A 235 -36.29 -39.34 -15.89
CA LEU A 235 -36.72 -38.81 -17.18
C LEU A 235 -37.35 -37.42 -17.07
N PRO A 236 -37.39 -36.64 -18.16
CA PRO A 236 -37.98 -35.31 -18.16
C PRO A 236 -39.36 -35.24 -17.47
N GLY A 237 -39.52 -34.29 -16.56
CA GLY A 237 -40.75 -34.08 -15.76
C GLY A 237 -41.01 -35.11 -14.66
N ALA A 238 -40.16 -36.12 -14.46
CA ALA A 238 -40.25 -37.06 -13.34
C ALA A 238 -39.46 -36.55 -12.11
N THR A 239 -39.88 -36.99 -10.93
CA THR A 239 -39.18 -36.70 -9.66
C THR A 239 -38.82 -38.01 -8.96
N LEU A 240 -37.53 -38.20 -8.67
CA LEU A 240 -37.05 -39.25 -7.76
C LEU A 240 -36.75 -38.63 -6.39
N THR A 241 -37.56 -38.96 -5.39
CA THR A 241 -37.32 -38.58 -4.00
C THR A 241 -36.74 -39.77 -3.23
N LEU A 242 -35.61 -39.57 -2.57
CA LEU A 242 -34.97 -40.52 -1.68
C LEU A 242 -35.27 -40.08 -0.23
N SER A 243 -36.17 -40.82 0.43
CA SER A 243 -36.48 -40.67 1.86
C SER A 243 -35.52 -41.52 2.70
N LEU A 244 -34.22 -41.27 2.49
CA LEU A 244 -33.10 -41.95 3.13
C LEU A 244 -32.36 -40.99 4.06
N ASN A 245 -31.54 -41.52 4.97
CA ASN A 245 -30.63 -40.73 5.79
C ASN A 245 -29.23 -40.76 5.19
N GLY A 246 -29.10 -40.17 4.00
CA GLY A 246 -27.93 -40.29 3.12
C GLY A 246 -28.05 -41.40 2.07
N PHE A 247 -27.32 -41.23 0.97
CA PHE A 247 -27.23 -42.19 -0.13
C PHE A 247 -25.84 -42.11 -0.78
N SER A 248 -25.17 -43.26 -0.93
CA SER A 248 -23.87 -43.36 -1.58
C SER A 248 -23.98 -44.16 -2.88
N LEU A 249 -23.69 -43.50 -3.99
CA LEU A 249 -23.46 -44.13 -5.28
C LEU A 249 -21.98 -44.53 -5.34
N GLY A 250 -21.69 -45.79 -5.01
CA GLY A 250 -20.30 -46.27 -4.85
C GLY A 250 -19.93 -47.51 -5.66
N GLN A 251 -20.89 -48.12 -6.37
CA GLN A 251 -20.59 -49.31 -7.18
C GLN A 251 -19.94 -48.91 -8.50
N ASN A 252 -18.83 -49.57 -8.87
CA ASN A 252 -18.06 -49.24 -10.07
C ASN A 252 -18.96 -49.20 -11.33
N GLY A 253 -18.78 -48.16 -12.14
CA GLY A 253 -19.52 -47.93 -13.38
C GLY A 253 -20.99 -47.53 -13.19
N SER A 254 -21.46 -47.39 -11.94
CA SER A 254 -22.82 -46.92 -11.69
C SER A 254 -22.96 -45.41 -11.95
N MET A 255 -24.17 -45.01 -12.32
CA MET A 255 -24.45 -43.63 -12.71
C MET A 255 -25.89 -43.21 -12.41
N ILE A 256 -26.08 -41.94 -12.06
CA ILE A 256 -27.39 -41.28 -12.03
C ILE A 256 -27.40 -40.16 -13.06
N SER A 257 -28.45 -40.09 -13.87
CA SER A 257 -28.73 -38.98 -14.76
C SER A 257 -30.10 -38.38 -14.46
N VAL A 258 -30.15 -37.06 -14.34
CA VAL A 258 -31.36 -36.27 -14.11
C VAL A 258 -31.64 -35.47 -15.38
N GLY A 259 -32.71 -35.82 -16.10
CA GLY A 259 -33.12 -35.19 -17.35
C GLY A 259 -33.65 -33.77 -17.18
N GLU A 260 -33.87 -33.08 -18.30
CA GLU A 260 -34.41 -31.73 -18.31
C GLU A 260 -35.79 -31.64 -17.65
N GLY A 261 -35.96 -30.69 -16.72
CA GLY A 261 -37.18 -30.56 -15.92
C GLY A 261 -37.45 -31.71 -14.93
N ALA A 262 -36.55 -32.70 -14.84
CA ALA A 262 -36.62 -33.76 -13.85
C ALA A 262 -36.01 -33.34 -12.52
N LYS A 263 -36.30 -34.09 -11.45
CA LYS A 263 -35.78 -33.80 -10.11
C LYS A 263 -35.22 -35.05 -9.42
N LEU A 264 -34.07 -34.91 -8.76
CA LEU A 264 -33.56 -35.83 -7.76
C LEU A 264 -33.51 -35.10 -6.41
N ILE A 265 -34.25 -35.59 -5.43
CA ILE A 265 -34.34 -34.98 -4.11
C ILE A 265 -33.88 -36.02 -3.08
N LEU A 266 -32.83 -35.73 -2.33
CA LEU A 266 -32.45 -36.48 -1.13
C LEU A 266 -32.84 -35.67 0.10
N ASN A 267 -33.91 -36.10 0.78
CA ASN A 267 -34.54 -35.31 1.84
C ASN A 267 -33.59 -35.02 3.02
N ASN A 268 -32.74 -35.98 3.39
CA ASN A 268 -31.84 -35.88 4.53
C ASN A 268 -30.48 -36.54 4.25
N GLY A 269 -29.42 -36.00 4.84
CA GLY A 269 -28.09 -36.60 4.84
C GLY A 269 -27.24 -36.26 3.62
N GLN A 270 -26.27 -37.14 3.34
CA GLN A 270 -25.25 -36.92 2.31
C GLN A 270 -25.58 -37.67 1.02
N LEU A 271 -25.61 -36.97 -0.11
CA LEU A 271 -25.49 -37.57 -1.43
C LEU A 271 -23.99 -37.72 -1.73
N GLN A 272 -23.51 -38.95 -1.75
CA GLN A 272 -22.11 -39.25 -2.03
C GLN A 272 -21.97 -39.91 -3.41
N ALA A 273 -21.03 -39.43 -4.21
CA ALA A 273 -20.54 -40.12 -5.40
C ALA A 273 -19.10 -40.59 -5.16
N SER A 274 -18.81 -41.87 -5.40
CA SER A 274 -17.48 -42.44 -5.20
C SER A 274 -17.10 -43.37 -6.36
N ASN A 275 -16.20 -42.92 -7.23
CA ASN A 275 -15.82 -43.62 -8.48
C ASN A 275 -17.01 -43.85 -9.44
N THR A 276 -17.97 -42.93 -9.42
CA THR A 276 -19.24 -43.00 -10.18
C THR A 276 -19.56 -41.66 -10.82
N SER A 277 -20.56 -41.64 -11.70
CA SER A 277 -20.98 -40.41 -12.39
C SER A 277 -22.37 -39.93 -11.96
N ILE A 278 -22.52 -38.62 -11.77
CA ILE A 278 -23.84 -37.99 -11.64
C ILE A 278 -23.96 -36.88 -12.69
N TYR A 279 -24.97 -36.96 -13.53
CA TYR A 279 -25.22 -36.00 -14.59
C TYR A 279 -26.54 -35.26 -14.34
N ASN A 280 -26.51 -33.94 -14.31
CA ASN A 280 -27.67 -33.12 -13.99
C ASN A 280 -28.01 -32.13 -15.10
N ALA A 281 -29.15 -32.37 -15.77
CA ALA A 281 -29.83 -31.45 -16.67
C ALA A 281 -31.15 -30.90 -16.07
N GLY A 282 -31.51 -31.31 -14.85
CA GLY A 282 -32.73 -30.91 -14.16
C GLY A 282 -32.43 -30.22 -12.83
N THR A 283 -33.00 -30.73 -11.74
CA THR A 283 -32.76 -30.23 -10.38
C THR A 283 -32.26 -31.34 -9.47
N ILE A 284 -31.15 -31.11 -8.78
CA ILE A 284 -30.71 -31.93 -7.66
C ILE A 284 -30.84 -31.11 -6.38
N GLU A 285 -31.53 -31.65 -5.37
CA GLU A 285 -31.67 -31.10 -4.03
C GLU A 285 -31.14 -32.12 -3.01
N THR A 286 -30.19 -31.71 -2.17
CA THR A 286 -29.63 -32.55 -1.09
C THR A 286 -29.19 -31.69 0.09
N GLN A 287 -29.01 -32.29 1.28
CA GLN A 287 -28.44 -31.59 2.41
C GLN A 287 -26.92 -31.44 2.27
N ASN A 288 -26.21 -32.54 1.98
CA ASN A 288 -24.77 -32.51 1.70
C ASN A 288 -24.47 -33.20 0.37
N LEU A 289 -23.41 -32.75 -0.30
CA LEU A 289 -22.85 -33.37 -1.49
C LEU A 289 -21.37 -33.69 -1.24
N ASP A 290 -21.01 -34.97 -1.37
CA ASP A 290 -19.62 -35.43 -1.28
C ASP A 290 -19.20 -36.09 -2.59
N VAL A 291 -18.16 -35.53 -3.20
CA VAL A 291 -17.57 -35.99 -4.45
C VAL A 291 -16.21 -36.58 -4.12
N ALA A 292 -16.13 -37.91 -4.12
CA ALA A 292 -14.97 -38.65 -3.61
C ALA A 292 -14.41 -39.66 -4.62
N GLY A 293 -13.18 -40.12 -4.38
CA GLY A 293 -12.48 -41.02 -5.32
C GLY A 293 -12.42 -40.41 -6.73
N ASN A 294 -12.58 -41.23 -7.76
CA ASN A 294 -12.64 -40.77 -9.16
C ASN A 294 -14.07 -40.38 -9.60
N ALA A 295 -14.90 -39.87 -8.69
CA ALA A 295 -16.27 -39.50 -9.05
C ALA A 295 -16.31 -38.29 -9.99
N TYR A 296 -17.29 -38.27 -10.90
CA TYR A 296 -17.53 -37.17 -11.82
C TYR A 296 -18.97 -36.67 -11.75
N ILE A 297 -19.15 -35.44 -11.25
CA ILE A 297 -20.44 -34.75 -11.25
C ILE A 297 -20.43 -33.64 -12.28
N TYR A 298 -21.41 -33.65 -13.18
CA TYR A 298 -21.61 -32.62 -14.19
C TYR A 298 -22.99 -31.98 -14.03
N ASN A 299 -23.02 -30.72 -13.64
CA ASN A 299 -24.23 -29.92 -13.48
C ASN A 299 -24.34 -28.87 -14.58
N LYS A 300 -25.32 -29.02 -15.50
CA LYS A 300 -25.69 -27.99 -16.48
C LYS A 300 -27.03 -27.30 -16.19
N ALA A 301 -27.61 -27.58 -15.02
CA ALA A 301 -28.90 -27.04 -14.59
C ALA A 301 -28.85 -26.63 -13.11
N THR A 302 -29.76 -27.07 -12.23
CA THR A 302 -29.79 -26.59 -10.84
C THR A 302 -29.30 -27.64 -9.85
N LEU A 303 -28.28 -27.28 -9.06
CA LEU A 303 -27.78 -28.06 -7.93
C LEU A 303 -27.93 -27.24 -6.64
N THR A 304 -28.88 -27.63 -5.79
CA THR A 304 -29.13 -26.96 -4.50
C THR A 304 -28.67 -27.86 -3.36
N VAL A 305 -27.70 -27.41 -2.59
CA VAL A 305 -27.16 -28.12 -1.43
C VAL A 305 -27.41 -27.28 -0.19
N SER A 306 -28.21 -27.73 0.77
CA SER A 306 -28.60 -26.84 1.89
C SER A 306 -27.50 -26.65 2.95
N ASN A 307 -26.49 -27.53 2.98
CA ASN A 307 -25.37 -27.46 3.91
C ASN A 307 -24.02 -27.44 3.16
N ALA A 308 -23.35 -28.58 2.95
CA ALA A 308 -21.97 -28.62 2.48
C ALA A 308 -21.78 -29.31 1.13
N VAL A 309 -20.97 -28.71 0.26
CA VAL A 309 -20.36 -29.35 -0.91
C VAL A 309 -18.89 -29.62 -0.61
N THR A 310 -18.48 -30.89 -0.67
CA THR A 310 -17.08 -31.30 -0.50
C THR A 310 -16.63 -32.04 -1.76
N VAL A 311 -15.53 -31.59 -2.35
CA VAL A 311 -14.87 -32.23 -3.48
C VAL A 311 -13.48 -32.69 -3.03
N ALA A 312 -13.32 -33.99 -2.81
CA ALA A 312 -12.21 -34.56 -2.06
C ALA A 312 -11.59 -35.80 -2.70
N ASN A 313 -10.33 -36.06 -2.35
CA ASN A 313 -9.57 -37.27 -2.71
C ASN A 313 -9.08 -37.29 -4.18
N HIS A 314 -8.80 -38.48 -4.71
CA HIS A 314 -8.01 -38.69 -5.93
C HIS A 314 -8.83 -38.49 -7.21
N ASN A 315 -8.66 -37.34 -7.87
CA ASN A 315 -9.25 -36.99 -9.17
C ASN A 315 -10.78 -36.83 -9.17
N SER A 316 -11.40 -36.64 -8.01
CA SER A 316 -12.82 -36.28 -7.93
C SER A 316 -13.06 -34.97 -8.68
N LEU A 317 -14.09 -34.91 -9.51
CA LEU A 317 -14.38 -33.77 -10.37
C LEU A 317 -15.83 -33.32 -10.22
N LEU A 318 -16.01 -32.03 -9.91
CA LEU A 318 -17.29 -31.35 -9.98
C LEU A 318 -17.22 -30.24 -11.03
N VAL A 319 -18.07 -30.35 -12.05
CA VAL A 319 -18.24 -29.37 -13.13
C VAL A 319 -19.60 -28.70 -12.97
N ASN A 320 -19.61 -27.37 -12.86
CA ASN A 320 -20.81 -26.54 -12.82
C ASN A 320 -20.87 -25.60 -14.03
N GLU A 321 -21.73 -25.93 -14.99
CA GLU A 321 -22.12 -25.05 -16.10
C GLU A 321 -23.52 -24.43 -15.89
N GLY A 322 -24.25 -24.88 -14.86
CA GLY A 322 -25.56 -24.36 -14.45
C GLY A 322 -25.48 -23.46 -13.21
N THR A 323 -26.46 -23.60 -12.32
CA THR A 323 -26.49 -22.92 -11.01
C THR A 323 -26.20 -23.90 -9.89
N MET A 324 -25.32 -23.52 -8.96
CA MET A 324 -25.04 -24.23 -7.71
C MET A 324 -25.22 -23.30 -6.51
N THR A 325 -25.92 -23.76 -5.48
CA THR A 325 -26.01 -23.06 -4.19
C THR A 325 -25.58 -23.98 -3.04
N ALA A 326 -24.85 -23.43 -2.06
CA ALA A 326 -24.51 -24.14 -0.81
C ALA A 326 -24.30 -23.21 0.38
N LEU A 327 -24.31 -23.75 1.61
CA LEU A 327 -23.84 -23.02 2.80
C LEU A 327 -22.31 -23.02 2.87
N SER A 328 -21.66 -24.15 2.57
CA SER A 328 -20.19 -24.23 2.53
C SER A 328 -19.69 -25.02 1.33
N PHE A 329 -18.47 -24.70 0.91
CA PHE A 329 -17.78 -25.34 -0.21
C PHE A 329 -16.34 -25.65 0.17
N GLU A 330 -15.88 -26.87 -0.11
CA GLU A 330 -14.49 -27.27 0.12
C GLU A 330 -13.93 -28.07 -1.05
N THR A 331 -12.69 -27.74 -1.43
CA THR A 331 -11.82 -28.62 -2.23
C THR A 331 -10.64 -29.08 -1.37
N GLN A 332 -10.31 -30.37 -1.46
CA GLN A 332 -9.17 -30.98 -0.76
C GLN A 332 -8.57 -32.16 -1.55
N GLY A 333 -7.36 -32.59 -1.18
CA GLY A 333 -6.66 -33.67 -1.89
C GLY A 333 -6.26 -33.26 -3.32
N SER A 334 -6.40 -34.15 -4.30
CA SER A 334 -6.13 -33.86 -5.72
C SER A 334 -7.43 -33.69 -6.52
N SER A 335 -8.44 -33.10 -5.88
CA SER A 335 -9.75 -32.87 -6.47
C SER A 335 -9.75 -31.72 -7.48
N SER A 336 -10.79 -31.67 -8.29
CA SER A 336 -10.97 -30.66 -9.33
C SER A 336 -12.37 -30.06 -9.28
N PHE A 337 -12.44 -28.74 -9.30
CA PHE A 337 -13.68 -27.98 -9.41
C PHE A 337 -13.60 -27.01 -10.58
N TYR A 338 -14.58 -27.07 -11.46
CA TYR A 338 -14.72 -26.14 -12.59
C TYR A 338 -16.09 -25.48 -12.55
N ASN A 339 -16.12 -24.16 -12.68
CA ASN A 339 -17.34 -23.37 -12.79
C ASN A 339 -17.32 -22.48 -14.04
N SER A 340 -18.23 -22.69 -14.98
CA SER A 340 -18.55 -21.73 -16.05
C SER A 340 -19.94 -21.10 -15.88
N GLY A 341 -20.75 -21.64 -14.96
CA GLY A 341 -22.07 -21.14 -14.63
C GLY A 341 -22.08 -20.17 -13.44
N LYS A 342 -23.09 -20.31 -12.58
CA LYS A 342 -23.31 -19.50 -11.39
C LYS A 342 -23.15 -20.33 -10.11
N VAL A 343 -22.35 -19.85 -9.17
CA VAL A 343 -22.18 -20.44 -7.83
C VAL A 343 -22.43 -19.40 -6.76
N GLU A 344 -23.26 -19.73 -5.77
CA GLU A 344 -23.50 -18.91 -4.59
C GLU A 344 -23.32 -19.74 -3.31
N ILE A 345 -22.30 -19.42 -2.53
CA ILE A 345 -21.98 -20.03 -1.24
C ILE A 345 -22.32 -19.04 -0.13
N SER A 346 -23.36 -19.28 0.67
CA SER A 346 -23.79 -18.31 1.68
C SER A 346 -22.85 -18.20 2.89
N GLY A 347 -21.98 -19.19 3.10
CA GLY A 347 -20.96 -19.23 4.15
C GLY A 347 -19.54 -19.30 3.59
N LYS A 348 -18.74 -20.26 4.06
CA LYS A 348 -17.30 -20.36 3.79
C LYS A 348 -17.00 -21.24 2.56
N SER A 349 -16.11 -20.74 1.70
CA SER A 349 -15.34 -21.54 0.74
C SER A 349 -13.92 -21.80 1.26
N HIS A 350 -13.47 -23.05 1.26
CA HIS A 350 -12.15 -23.45 1.77
C HIS A 350 -11.39 -24.26 0.72
N LEU A 351 -10.24 -23.76 0.31
CA LEU A 351 -9.36 -24.44 -0.64
C LEU A 351 -8.11 -24.90 0.15
N SER A 352 -8.07 -26.18 0.54
CA SER A 352 -7.18 -26.65 1.62
C SER A 352 -5.96 -27.46 1.16
N SER A 353 -5.76 -27.68 -0.15
CA SER A 353 -4.71 -28.56 -0.67
C SER A 353 -3.79 -27.93 -1.72
N ASN A 354 -2.54 -28.38 -1.78
CA ASN A 354 -1.55 -27.95 -2.77
C ASN A 354 -1.76 -28.57 -4.16
N ASN A 355 -2.46 -29.70 -4.25
CA ASN A 355 -2.70 -30.46 -5.48
C ASN A 355 -4.14 -30.36 -6.00
N GLN A 356 -5.00 -29.62 -5.32
CA GLN A 356 -6.35 -29.33 -5.81
C GLN A 356 -6.30 -28.43 -7.04
N LYS A 357 -7.37 -28.50 -7.84
CA LYS A 357 -7.61 -27.60 -8.97
C LYS A 357 -8.93 -26.89 -8.75
N TRP A 358 -8.90 -25.56 -8.75
CA TRP A 358 -10.08 -24.72 -8.62
C TRP A 358 -10.09 -23.71 -9.75
N GLU A 359 -11.12 -23.76 -10.58
CA GLU A 359 -11.25 -22.91 -11.75
C GLU A 359 -12.62 -22.27 -11.82
N ASN A 360 -12.64 -20.94 -11.85
CA ASN A 360 -13.84 -20.15 -12.05
C ASN A 360 -13.77 -19.35 -13.36
N GLN A 361 -14.48 -19.80 -14.39
CA GLN A 361 -14.73 -19.08 -15.64
C GLN A 361 -16.10 -18.38 -15.69
N GLY A 362 -16.93 -18.55 -14.67
CA GLY A 362 -18.27 -17.94 -14.58
C GLY A 362 -18.39 -16.95 -13.42
N TYR A 363 -19.52 -17.03 -12.74
CA TYR A 363 -19.81 -16.26 -11.53
C TYR A 363 -19.64 -17.14 -10.29
N PHE A 364 -18.78 -16.71 -9.37
CA PHE A 364 -18.63 -17.34 -8.05
C PHE A 364 -18.78 -16.31 -6.95
N LYS A 365 -19.73 -16.52 -6.05
CA LYS A 365 -19.94 -15.68 -4.86
C LYS A 365 -19.84 -16.51 -3.59
N THR A 366 -19.16 -15.98 -2.57
CA THR A 366 -19.08 -16.57 -1.23
C THR A 366 -19.10 -15.50 -0.13
N ASN A 367 -19.46 -15.87 1.12
CA ASN A 367 -19.32 -14.94 2.24
C ASN A 367 -17.86 -14.80 2.70
N SER A 368 -17.09 -15.89 2.76
CA SER A 368 -15.67 -15.85 3.11
C SER A 368 -14.90 -16.91 2.34
N MET A 369 -13.69 -16.61 1.90
CA MET A 369 -12.82 -17.57 1.22
C MET A 369 -11.49 -17.71 1.96
N VAL A 370 -11.06 -18.95 2.18
CA VAL A 370 -9.76 -19.26 2.79
C VAL A 370 -8.95 -20.20 1.89
N ILE A 371 -7.71 -19.79 1.62
CA ILE A 371 -6.69 -20.59 0.93
C ILE A 371 -5.56 -20.84 1.93
N GLU A 372 -5.35 -22.10 2.32
CA GLU A 372 -4.37 -22.48 3.37
C GLU A 372 -3.17 -23.29 2.84
N ALA A 373 -3.18 -23.60 1.54
CA ALA A 373 -2.13 -24.36 0.89
C ALA A 373 -1.76 -23.73 -0.46
N SER A 374 -0.47 -23.58 -0.70
CA SER A 374 0.04 -23.06 -1.97
C SER A 374 -0.25 -24.05 -3.09
N SER A 375 -0.96 -23.63 -4.14
CA SER A 375 -1.29 -24.46 -5.31
C SER A 375 -1.06 -23.67 -6.59
N SER A 376 -0.59 -24.34 -7.63
CA SER A 376 -0.40 -23.75 -8.96
C SER A 376 -1.68 -23.72 -9.81
N ASN A 377 -2.77 -24.30 -9.31
CA ASN A 377 -4.01 -24.57 -10.04
C ASN A 377 -5.23 -23.82 -9.46
N LEU A 378 -5.02 -22.63 -8.89
CA LEU A 378 -6.10 -21.77 -8.39
C LEU A 378 -6.29 -20.61 -9.38
N LEU A 379 -7.38 -20.65 -10.14
CA LEU A 379 -7.63 -19.69 -11.22
C LEU A 379 -9.04 -19.10 -11.15
N ASN A 380 -9.09 -17.77 -11.02
CA ASN A 380 -10.28 -16.99 -11.33
C ASN A 380 -10.13 -16.34 -12.71
N ALA A 381 -10.79 -16.89 -13.71
CA ALA A 381 -10.80 -16.34 -15.07
C ALA A 381 -11.94 -15.33 -15.32
N CYS A 382 -12.90 -15.22 -14.39
CA CYS A 382 -14.06 -14.34 -14.55
C CYS A 382 -14.43 -13.62 -13.25
N GLN A 383 -15.65 -13.77 -12.72
CA GLN A 383 -16.14 -12.99 -11.57
C GLN A 383 -16.05 -13.76 -10.26
N LEU A 384 -15.30 -13.22 -9.30
CA LEU A 384 -15.25 -13.71 -7.91
C LEU A 384 -15.68 -12.61 -6.94
N TYR A 385 -16.72 -12.88 -6.15
CA TYR A 385 -17.22 -11.99 -5.11
C TYR A 385 -17.11 -12.67 -3.74
N ILE A 386 -16.46 -11.99 -2.79
CA ILE A 386 -16.29 -12.44 -1.41
C ILE A 386 -16.86 -11.35 -0.51
N ASP A 387 -18.02 -11.56 0.10
CA ASP A 387 -18.70 -10.49 0.84
C ASP A 387 -17.90 -10.02 2.07
N GLY A 388 -17.22 -10.95 2.75
CA GLY A 388 -16.37 -10.74 3.93
C GLY A 388 -14.88 -10.88 3.63
N GLU A 389 -14.18 -11.65 4.47
CA GLU A 389 -12.72 -11.82 4.38
C GLU A 389 -12.31 -12.80 3.27
N PHE A 390 -11.36 -12.37 2.45
CA PHE A 390 -10.53 -13.25 1.65
C PHE A 390 -9.19 -13.45 2.37
N LYS A 391 -8.93 -14.67 2.83
CA LYS A 391 -7.72 -15.04 3.54
C LYS A 391 -6.85 -15.96 2.69
N ILE A 392 -5.63 -15.54 2.42
CA ILE A 392 -4.58 -16.37 1.80
C ILE A 392 -3.44 -16.48 2.80
N ASN A 393 -3.31 -17.65 3.40
CA ASN A 393 -2.24 -17.96 4.35
C ASN A 393 -1.55 -19.24 3.88
N THR A 394 -0.43 -19.12 3.18
CA THR A 394 0.22 -20.29 2.57
C THR A 394 1.67 -20.44 3.02
N THR A 395 2.48 -21.21 2.30
CA THR A 395 3.89 -21.42 2.64
C THR A 395 4.81 -21.08 1.47
N SER A 396 4.32 -20.40 0.44
CA SER A 396 5.05 -20.10 -0.79
C SER A 396 4.74 -18.69 -1.27
N THR A 397 5.79 -17.92 -1.51
CA THR A 397 5.71 -16.56 -2.07
C THR A 397 6.05 -16.52 -3.56
N THR A 398 6.08 -17.66 -4.26
CA THR A 398 6.38 -17.72 -5.71
C THR A 398 5.14 -17.42 -6.55
N SER A 399 5.33 -16.93 -7.78
CA SER A 399 4.24 -16.70 -8.74
C SER A 399 3.63 -17.99 -9.31
N ASP A 400 4.36 -19.11 -9.26
CA ASP A 400 3.86 -20.41 -9.74
C ASP A 400 2.75 -20.98 -8.84
N ASN A 401 2.90 -20.84 -7.52
CA ASN A 401 1.97 -21.32 -6.49
C ASN A 401 1.12 -20.18 -5.92
N ALA A 402 0.49 -19.43 -6.81
CA ALA A 402 -0.29 -18.23 -6.50
C ALA A 402 -1.78 -18.42 -6.77
N PHE A 403 -2.61 -17.56 -6.17
CA PHE A 403 -3.96 -17.33 -6.67
C PHE A 403 -3.87 -16.52 -7.97
N LYS A 404 -4.41 -17.05 -9.07
CA LYS A 404 -4.26 -16.47 -10.41
C LYS A 404 -5.57 -15.83 -10.89
N MET A 405 -5.44 -14.70 -11.56
CA MET A 405 -6.52 -14.01 -12.26
C MET A 405 -6.16 -13.86 -13.73
N ASP A 406 -7.04 -14.30 -14.63
CA ASP A 406 -6.84 -14.04 -16.07
C ASP A 406 -6.98 -12.55 -16.40
N GLY A 407 -6.50 -12.16 -17.58
CA GLY A 407 -6.67 -10.79 -18.07
C GLY A 407 -8.14 -10.42 -18.18
N GLY A 408 -8.50 -9.25 -17.65
CA GLY A 408 -9.89 -8.80 -17.59
C GLY A 408 -10.74 -9.44 -16.49
N ALA A 409 -10.24 -10.40 -15.70
CA ALA A 409 -11.01 -10.98 -14.60
C ALA A 409 -11.27 -9.98 -13.44
N TYR A 410 -12.26 -10.29 -12.60
CA TYR A 410 -12.64 -9.47 -11.45
C TYR A 410 -12.64 -10.27 -10.15
N THR A 411 -12.08 -9.67 -9.10
CA THR A 411 -12.17 -10.19 -7.74
C THR A 411 -12.50 -9.04 -6.79
N GLU A 412 -13.56 -9.20 -5.99
CA GLU A 412 -13.91 -8.28 -4.92
C GLU A 412 -13.93 -8.99 -3.57
N CYS A 413 -13.39 -8.35 -2.54
CA CYS A 413 -13.53 -8.79 -1.16
C CYS A 413 -13.89 -7.65 -0.21
N GLY A 414 -14.55 -7.98 0.90
CA GLY A 414 -14.80 -7.05 2.00
C GLY A 414 -13.51 -6.65 2.71
N SER A 415 -12.72 -7.64 3.12
CA SER A 415 -11.37 -7.47 3.66
C SER A 415 -10.41 -8.51 3.07
N LEU A 416 -9.12 -8.22 3.13
CA LEU A 416 -8.07 -9.11 2.63
C LEU A 416 -7.07 -9.38 3.75
N TYR A 417 -6.69 -10.64 3.96
CA TYR A 417 -5.56 -11.04 4.79
C TYR A 417 -4.57 -11.85 3.95
N LEU A 418 -3.32 -11.39 3.89
CA LEU A 418 -2.23 -12.10 3.20
C LEU A 418 -1.09 -12.46 4.15
N ASP A 419 -0.71 -13.73 4.12
CA ASP A 419 0.48 -14.25 4.78
C ASP A 419 1.13 -15.34 3.92
N ASN A 420 2.41 -15.17 3.60
CA ASN A 420 3.15 -16.00 2.66
C ASN A 420 2.36 -16.23 1.37
N ALA A 421 1.77 -15.15 0.83
CA ALA A 421 0.84 -15.21 -0.28
C ALA A 421 1.42 -14.57 -1.54
N SER A 422 0.96 -15.08 -2.68
CA SER A 422 1.15 -14.50 -4.01
C SER A 422 -0.17 -14.48 -4.77
N ILE A 423 -0.42 -13.38 -5.46
CA ILE A 423 -1.55 -13.17 -6.36
C ILE A 423 -0.98 -12.75 -7.71
N VAL A 424 -1.31 -13.48 -8.76
CA VAL A 424 -0.88 -13.17 -10.13
C VAL A 424 -2.07 -12.66 -10.93
N MET A 425 -1.88 -11.52 -11.58
CA MET A 425 -2.92 -10.75 -12.25
C MET A 425 -2.58 -10.60 -13.74
N GLY A 426 -3.51 -11.01 -14.60
CA GLY A 426 -3.45 -10.69 -16.02
C GLY A 426 -3.72 -9.20 -16.28
N GLY A 427 -3.34 -8.73 -17.47
CA GLY A 427 -3.55 -7.33 -17.88
C GLY A 427 -5.04 -6.97 -17.85
N LYS A 428 -5.35 -5.74 -17.41
CA LYS A 428 -6.72 -5.22 -17.25
C LYS A 428 -7.61 -6.03 -16.30
N SER A 429 -7.04 -6.91 -15.47
CA SER A 429 -7.77 -7.49 -14.34
C SER A 429 -7.95 -6.45 -13.23
N PHE A 430 -8.98 -6.63 -12.41
CA PHE A 430 -9.32 -5.71 -11.32
C PHE A 430 -9.55 -6.49 -10.02
N PHE A 431 -8.68 -6.26 -9.04
CA PHE A 431 -8.81 -6.73 -7.67
C PHE A 431 -9.27 -5.57 -6.76
N ASN A 432 -10.43 -5.70 -6.13
CA ASN A 432 -11.03 -4.67 -5.29
C ASN A 432 -11.16 -5.14 -3.84
N VAL A 433 -10.42 -4.51 -2.92
CA VAL A 433 -10.58 -4.68 -1.48
C VAL A 433 -11.37 -3.48 -0.95
N LYS A 434 -12.66 -3.69 -0.64
CA LYS A 434 -13.55 -2.60 -0.22
C LYS A 434 -13.11 -1.96 1.10
N GLY A 435 -12.67 -2.79 2.04
CA GLY A 435 -12.24 -2.39 3.38
C GLY A 435 -10.73 -2.43 3.54
N THR A 436 -10.28 -3.13 4.58
CA THR A 436 -8.86 -3.21 4.95
C THR A 436 -8.18 -4.43 4.33
N ALA A 437 -6.99 -4.22 3.77
CA ALA A 437 -6.01 -5.25 3.46
C ALA A 437 -4.95 -5.29 4.57
N THR A 438 -4.85 -6.44 5.24
CA THR A 438 -3.89 -6.70 6.32
C THR A 438 -2.80 -7.62 5.80
N TYR A 439 -1.54 -7.19 5.92
CA TYR A 439 -0.40 -7.90 5.35
C TYR A 439 0.57 -8.34 6.44
N ASN A 440 0.92 -9.64 6.45
CA ASN A 440 1.96 -10.19 7.32
C ASN A 440 3.31 -10.28 6.58
N TYR A 441 3.75 -11.47 6.14
CA TYR A 441 5.00 -11.63 5.38
C TYR A 441 4.68 -12.05 3.94
N ASN A 442 4.83 -11.15 2.96
CA ASN A 442 4.45 -11.40 1.56
C ASN A 442 5.50 -10.87 0.59
N LEU A 443 6.66 -11.53 0.54
CA LEU A 443 7.70 -11.28 -0.48
C LEU A 443 7.11 -11.31 -1.90
N GLY A 444 6.14 -12.22 -2.12
CA GLY A 444 5.43 -12.37 -3.38
C GLY A 444 4.40 -11.27 -3.59
N GLY A 445 3.36 -11.22 -2.78
CA GLY A 445 2.35 -10.18 -2.86
C GLY A 445 1.62 -10.20 -4.20
N PHE A 446 1.58 -9.08 -4.92
CA PHE A 446 0.86 -8.95 -6.19
C PHE A 446 1.82 -8.86 -7.38
N TYR A 447 1.58 -9.69 -8.40
CA TYR A 447 2.30 -9.71 -9.66
C TYR A 447 1.39 -9.40 -10.83
N VAL A 448 1.83 -8.50 -11.71
CA VAL A 448 1.26 -8.36 -13.06
C VAL A 448 2.28 -8.85 -14.08
N THR A 449 1.98 -9.96 -14.74
CA THR A 449 2.88 -10.59 -15.73
C THR A 449 2.57 -10.17 -17.17
N ALA A 450 1.53 -9.37 -17.38
CA ALA A 450 1.14 -8.84 -18.68
C ALA A 450 1.88 -7.53 -19.04
N GLN A 451 1.80 -7.15 -20.32
CA GLN A 451 2.29 -5.85 -20.81
C GLN A 451 1.31 -4.70 -20.59
N ASP A 452 0.04 -5.02 -20.37
CA ASP A 452 -1.00 -4.06 -19.96
C ASP A 452 -1.03 -3.97 -18.44
N PHE A 453 -1.36 -2.79 -17.92
CA PHE A 453 -1.56 -2.60 -16.48
C PHE A 453 -2.77 -3.40 -15.97
N ALA A 454 -2.67 -3.87 -14.73
CA ALA A 454 -3.82 -4.27 -13.91
C ALA A 454 -4.00 -3.31 -12.73
N ILE A 455 -5.12 -3.40 -12.02
CA ILE A 455 -5.38 -2.53 -10.88
C ILE A 455 -5.79 -3.31 -9.62
N LEU A 456 -5.14 -2.95 -8.52
CA LEU A 456 -5.50 -3.32 -7.17
C LEU A 456 -6.05 -2.07 -6.46
N LYS A 457 -7.33 -2.05 -6.13
CA LYS A 457 -7.95 -0.97 -5.33
C LYS A 457 -8.13 -1.42 -3.90
N ILE A 458 -7.71 -0.58 -2.94
CA ILE A 458 -7.74 -0.91 -1.51
C ILE A 458 -8.30 0.27 -0.73
N GLY A 459 -9.30 0.03 0.12
CA GLY A 459 -9.82 1.03 1.04
C GLY A 459 -8.75 1.51 2.04
N LYS A 460 -8.08 0.56 2.71
CA LYS A 460 -6.95 0.80 3.63
C LYS A 460 -5.96 -0.35 3.62
N ALA A 461 -4.66 -0.08 3.63
CA ALA A 461 -3.63 -1.10 3.78
C ALA A 461 -2.90 -0.95 5.12
N VAL A 462 -2.74 -2.06 5.86
CA VAL A 462 -2.06 -2.09 7.17
C VAL A 462 -1.08 -3.25 7.28
N GLN A 463 -0.03 -3.04 8.08
CA GLN A 463 0.83 -4.13 8.51
C GLN A 463 0.14 -4.91 9.63
N ASN A 464 0.18 -6.24 9.57
CA ASN A 464 -0.25 -7.11 10.67
C ASN A 464 0.61 -6.89 11.91
N SER A 465 1.92 -6.73 11.68
CA SER A 465 2.92 -6.40 12.70
C SER A 465 3.64 -5.13 12.27
N ALA A 466 3.56 -4.08 13.09
CA ALA A 466 4.26 -2.83 12.79
C ALA A 466 5.78 -3.06 12.68
N GLY A 467 6.39 -2.50 11.64
CA GLY A 467 7.84 -2.60 11.42
C GLY A 467 8.31 -3.92 10.82
N GLN A 468 7.42 -4.75 10.28
CA GLN A 468 7.78 -6.00 9.63
C GLN A 468 8.37 -5.78 8.23
N GLY A 469 9.54 -6.37 7.97
CA GLY A 469 10.12 -6.45 6.63
C GLY A 469 9.37 -7.44 5.73
N ASN A 470 9.46 -7.25 4.42
CA ASN A 470 8.74 -8.02 3.40
C ASN A 470 7.23 -8.08 3.67
N THR A 471 6.63 -6.97 4.12
CA THR A 471 5.21 -6.93 4.45
C THR A 471 4.37 -7.22 3.20
N ILE A 472 4.68 -6.54 2.10
CA ILE A 472 3.99 -6.70 0.82
C ILE A 472 4.90 -6.40 -0.36
N GLY A 473 4.81 -7.22 -1.41
CA GLY A 473 5.40 -6.97 -2.71
C GLY A 473 4.38 -6.51 -3.74
N TYR A 474 4.76 -5.52 -4.56
CA TYR A 474 4.03 -5.02 -5.71
C TYR A 474 4.94 -5.08 -6.94
N HIS A 475 4.53 -5.87 -7.93
CA HIS A 475 5.40 -6.29 -9.01
C HIS A 475 4.76 -6.12 -10.39
N GLY A 476 5.56 -5.66 -11.36
CA GLY A 476 5.15 -5.57 -12.76
C GLY A 476 4.25 -4.37 -13.02
N LYS A 477 3.47 -4.36 -14.10
CA LYS A 477 2.59 -3.24 -14.45
C LYS A 477 1.33 -3.21 -13.60
N LEU A 478 1.48 -2.81 -12.34
CA LEU A 478 0.41 -2.76 -11.35
C LEU A 478 0.14 -1.34 -10.90
N TYR A 479 -1.11 -0.89 -10.98
CA TYR A 479 -1.57 0.25 -10.20
C TYR A 479 -2.09 -0.22 -8.84
N VAL A 480 -1.53 0.33 -7.78
CA VAL A 480 -2.03 0.19 -6.40
C VAL A 480 -2.80 1.46 -6.06
N ALA A 481 -4.12 1.41 -6.12
CA ALA A 481 -5.00 2.54 -5.85
C ALA A 481 -5.43 2.53 -4.37
N CYS A 482 -4.75 3.35 -3.55
CA CYS A 482 -4.97 3.38 -2.11
C CYS A 482 -4.59 4.73 -1.50
N ASN A 483 -5.56 5.40 -0.86
CA ASN A 483 -5.33 6.67 -0.16
C ASN A 483 -4.83 6.47 1.28
N ASP A 484 -5.12 5.34 1.93
CA ASP A 484 -4.69 5.04 3.31
C ASP A 484 -3.78 3.81 3.31
N HIS A 485 -2.57 3.99 2.76
CA HIS A 485 -1.51 2.98 2.76
C HIS A 485 -0.47 3.32 3.84
N PHE A 486 0.03 2.31 4.56
CA PHE A 486 1.13 2.48 5.50
C PHE A 486 2.40 2.97 4.78
N GLU A 487 3.22 3.74 5.49
CA GLU A 487 4.46 4.31 4.95
C GLU A 487 5.50 3.22 4.64
N ASN A 488 6.40 3.51 3.70
CA ASN A 488 7.54 2.64 3.45
C ASN A 488 8.53 2.72 4.63
N GLY A 489 9.48 1.80 4.67
CA GLY A 489 10.47 1.78 5.74
C GLY A 489 11.31 0.51 5.74
N LEU A 490 12.12 0.36 6.80
CA LEU A 490 13.10 -0.71 6.94
C LEU A 490 12.95 -1.44 8.29
N SER A 491 12.93 -2.76 8.22
CA SER A 491 13.15 -3.66 9.35
C SER A 491 14.62 -4.09 9.32
N GLY A 492 15.47 -3.37 10.04
CA GLY A 492 16.92 -3.47 9.83
C GLY A 492 17.29 -3.00 8.42
N ASN A 493 17.68 -3.91 7.54
CA ASN A 493 17.98 -3.63 6.13
C ASN A 493 16.90 -4.16 5.17
N VAL A 494 15.78 -4.68 5.69
CA VAL A 494 14.72 -5.30 4.88
C VAL A 494 13.57 -4.33 4.68
N HIS A 495 13.21 -4.05 3.44
CA HIS A 495 12.10 -3.15 3.09
C HIS A 495 10.75 -3.65 3.62
N TYR A 496 9.91 -2.74 4.11
CA TYR A 496 8.51 -3.06 4.40
C TYR A 496 7.73 -3.35 3.12
N ILE A 497 7.91 -2.50 2.09
CA ILE A 497 7.23 -2.61 0.80
C ILE A 497 8.26 -2.84 -0.29
N ILE A 498 8.01 -3.84 -1.13
CA ILE A 498 8.85 -4.15 -2.28
C ILE A 498 8.16 -3.61 -3.54
N TRP A 499 8.82 -2.72 -4.24
CA TRP A 499 8.37 -2.16 -5.51
C TRP A 499 9.28 -2.65 -6.63
N GLU A 500 8.80 -3.56 -7.47
CA GLU A 500 9.57 -4.11 -8.59
C GLU A 500 8.85 -3.97 -9.93
N GLY A 501 9.63 -3.86 -11.00
CA GLY A 501 9.11 -3.60 -12.34
C GLY A 501 8.49 -2.19 -12.44
N ASP A 502 7.24 -2.13 -12.91
CA ASP A 502 6.55 -0.87 -13.15
C ASP A 502 5.33 -0.70 -12.25
N ALA A 503 5.44 -1.16 -11.01
CA ALA A 503 4.38 -1.01 -10.02
C ALA A 503 4.34 0.45 -9.54
N GLN A 504 3.13 1.01 -9.44
CA GLN A 504 2.92 2.42 -9.16
C GLN A 504 1.76 2.60 -8.17
N LEU A 505 1.98 3.42 -7.15
CA LEU A 505 0.94 3.86 -6.22
C LEU A 505 0.12 4.99 -6.85
N THR A 506 -1.18 5.02 -6.63
CA THR A 506 -2.06 6.11 -7.07
C THR A 506 -3.13 6.40 -6.03
N GLY A 507 -3.77 7.55 -6.16
CA GLY A 507 -5.00 7.84 -5.43
C GLY A 507 -6.09 6.84 -5.80
N ALA A 508 -7.01 6.58 -4.87
CA ALA A 508 -8.03 5.52 -4.96
C ALA A 508 -8.86 5.55 -6.26
N ASP A 509 -8.98 6.71 -6.91
CA ASP A 509 -9.70 6.92 -8.16
C ASP A 509 -8.88 7.74 -9.17
N ASN A 510 -7.55 7.56 -9.24
CA ASN A 510 -6.65 8.43 -10.05
C ASN A 510 -5.69 7.70 -11.01
N ALA A 511 -5.69 6.37 -11.07
CA ALA A 511 -4.83 5.62 -12.00
C ALA A 511 -5.16 5.94 -13.47
N GLU A 512 -4.16 6.08 -14.34
CA GLU A 512 -4.39 6.15 -15.80
C GLU A 512 -4.66 4.75 -16.38
N ILE A 513 -5.85 4.22 -16.10
CA ILE A 513 -6.34 2.96 -16.65
C ILE A 513 -7.86 3.02 -16.81
N SER A 514 -8.35 2.53 -17.95
CA SER A 514 -9.78 2.28 -18.17
C SER A 514 -9.98 0.80 -18.46
N ILE A 515 -10.83 0.16 -17.68
CA ILE A 515 -11.27 -1.21 -17.86
C ILE A 515 -12.75 -1.15 -18.26
N PRO A 516 -13.12 -1.50 -19.50
CA PRO A 516 -14.52 -1.52 -19.89
C PRO A 516 -15.28 -2.60 -19.14
N SER A 517 -16.56 -2.34 -18.87
CA SER A 517 -17.46 -3.35 -18.33
C SER A 517 -17.62 -4.51 -19.31
N SER A 518 -17.68 -5.73 -18.78
CA SER A 518 -17.86 -6.98 -19.52
C SER A 518 -18.58 -8.01 -18.64
N ASN A 519 -18.91 -9.18 -19.19
CA ASN A 519 -19.48 -10.28 -18.41
C ASN A 519 -18.57 -10.74 -17.26
N CYS A 520 -17.25 -10.52 -17.38
CA CYS A 520 -16.27 -10.96 -16.38
C CYS A 520 -15.72 -9.84 -15.51
N ASN A 521 -16.06 -8.58 -15.82
CA ASN A 521 -15.54 -7.41 -15.12
C ASN A 521 -16.60 -6.32 -15.05
N PRO A 522 -16.96 -5.80 -13.87
CA PRO A 522 -17.88 -4.67 -13.78
C PRO A 522 -17.31 -3.40 -14.45
N GLY A 523 -15.99 -3.34 -14.66
CA GLY A 523 -15.27 -2.21 -15.22
C GLY A 523 -14.63 -1.35 -14.16
N TYR A 524 -13.70 -0.51 -14.58
CA TYR A 524 -13.02 0.49 -13.76
C TYR A 524 -12.76 1.74 -14.59
N ASN A 525 -13.16 2.89 -14.05
CA ASN A 525 -12.76 4.20 -14.57
C ASN A 525 -12.45 5.09 -13.38
N SER A 526 -11.37 5.83 -13.49
CA SER A 526 -10.89 6.82 -12.53
C SER A 526 -11.28 8.23 -12.99
N LYS A 527 -11.12 9.20 -12.08
CA LYS A 527 -11.25 10.62 -12.40
C LYS A 527 -9.96 11.34 -11.99
N PRO A 528 -9.27 12.00 -12.93
CA PRO A 528 -8.01 12.67 -12.63
C PRO A 528 -8.21 13.82 -11.65
N ASP A 529 -7.22 14.04 -10.78
CA ASP A 529 -7.19 15.13 -9.80
C ASP A 529 -6.07 16.17 -10.06
N ASN A 530 -5.35 16.05 -11.17
CA ASN A 530 -4.20 16.88 -11.56
C ASN A 530 -3.02 16.81 -10.57
N GLY A 531 -2.88 15.69 -9.85
CA GLY A 531 -1.81 15.48 -8.87
C GLY A 531 -2.03 16.25 -7.57
N GLY A 532 -3.28 16.54 -7.22
CA GLY A 532 -3.68 17.15 -5.95
C GLY A 532 -3.17 18.57 -5.71
N ASN A 533 -3.31 19.04 -4.46
CA ASN A 533 -2.79 20.33 -4.01
C ASN A 533 -1.41 20.15 -3.38
N ASP A 534 -0.48 21.02 -3.75
CA ASP A 534 0.88 20.99 -3.20
C ASP A 534 1.00 21.81 -1.92
N THR A 535 1.73 21.26 -0.95
CA THR A 535 2.29 21.99 0.18
C THR A 535 3.81 21.96 0.05
N PRO A 536 4.47 23.05 -0.38
CA PRO A 536 5.93 23.11 -0.45
C PRO A 536 6.56 22.80 0.92
N ALA A 537 7.60 21.97 0.92
CA ALA A 537 8.43 21.76 2.11
C ALA A 537 9.05 23.09 2.52
N THR A 538 9.19 23.31 3.83
CA THR A 538 9.81 24.51 4.39
C THR A 538 10.94 24.14 5.33
N TYR A 539 11.93 25.02 5.38
CA TYR A 539 13.13 24.89 6.18
C TYR A 539 13.18 26.07 7.15
N ALA A 540 13.40 25.77 8.42
CA ALA A 540 13.57 26.81 9.43
C ALA A 540 15.01 27.34 9.37
N TYR A 541 15.16 28.65 9.35
CA TYR A 541 16.42 29.35 9.57
C TYR A 541 16.30 30.05 10.92
N ALA A 542 17.20 29.72 11.83
CA ALA A 542 17.15 30.19 13.21
C ALA A 542 18.48 30.84 13.55
N PHE A 543 18.46 32.10 13.97
CA PHE A 543 19.66 32.92 14.16
C PHE A 543 19.84 33.31 15.61
N GLU A 544 21.10 33.59 15.95
CA GLU A 544 21.53 34.28 17.17
C GLU A 544 21.92 35.73 16.84
N ASP A 545 21.58 36.70 17.68
CA ASP A 545 21.83 38.14 17.51
C ASP A 545 23.24 38.59 17.94
N MET A 546 24.17 37.64 17.97
CA MET A 546 25.56 37.76 18.40
C MET A 546 26.37 38.72 17.53
N MET A 547 26.17 40.03 17.68
CA MET A 547 26.90 41.05 16.93
C MET A 547 28.27 41.34 17.56
N LYS A 548 28.29 41.75 18.83
CA LYS A 548 29.49 42.08 19.61
C LYS A 548 29.58 41.34 20.95
N GLU A 549 28.64 40.45 21.21
CA GLU A 549 28.44 39.76 22.48
C GLU A 549 28.25 38.25 22.23
N VAL A 550 28.40 37.47 23.29
CA VAL A 550 28.15 36.02 23.29
C VAL A 550 26.66 35.77 23.42
N GLY A 551 26.12 34.85 22.61
CA GLY A 551 24.71 34.47 22.59
C GLY A 551 24.34 33.49 23.70
N ASP A 552 23.05 33.32 23.93
CA ASP A 552 22.51 32.34 24.87
C ASP A 552 22.13 31.01 24.18
N TYR A 553 22.29 30.92 22.85
CA TYR A 553 22.17 29.69 22.07
C TYR A 553 20.78 29.04 22.18
N ASP A 554 19.74 29.85 22.31
CA ASP A 554 18.35 29.42 22.20
C ASP A 554 17.85 29.41 20.74
N PHE A 555 18.61 30.00 19.81
CA PHE A 555 18.35 30.12 18.37
C PHE A 555 16.95 30.65 18.06
N ASN A 556 16.46 31.62 18.82
CA ASN A 556 15.15 32.22 18.57
C ASN A 556 15.16 33.73 18.32
N ASP A 557 16.33 34.36 18.33
CA ASP A 557 16.48 35.81 18.14
C ASP A 557 15.81 36.29 16.85
N VAL A 558 15.97 35.52 15.76
CA VAL A 558 15.16 35.61 14.56
C VAL A 558 14.91 34.21 14.01
N VAL A 559 13.64 33.87 13.78
CA VAL A 559 13.26 32.60 13.15
C VAL A 559 12.50 32.86 11.86
N LEU A 560 12.97 32.26 10.76
CA LEU A 560 12.32 32.28 9.44
C LEU A 560 11.93 30.88 9.03
N TYR A 561 10.79 30.74 8.37
CA TYR A 561 10.46 29.55 7.60
C TYR A 561 10.53 29.88 6.11
N VAL A 562 11.35 29.14 5.38
CA VAL A 562 11.61 29.35 3.96
C VAL A 562 11.18 28.12 3.17
N SER A 563 10.30 28.28 2.18
CA SER A 563 9.90 27.16 1.33
C SER A 563 11.00 26.74 0.35
N VAL A 564 10.96 25.49 -0.10
CA VAL A 564 11.61 25.11 -1.36
C VAL A 564 11.01 25.89 -2.53
N PRO A 565 11.72 26.03 -3.66
CA PRO A 565 11.19 26.68 -4.84
C PRO A 565 9.98 25.95 -5.41
N TYR A 566 8.90 26.68 -5.67
CA TYR A 566 7.71 26.16 -6.32
C TYR A 566 7.26 27.10 -7.46
N ASP A 567 6.44 26.57 -8.37
CA ASP A 567 5.93 27.34 -9.50
C ASP A 567 4.71 28.17 -9.08
N LYS A 568 4.78 29.48 -9.34
CA LYS A 568 3.69 30.43 -9.08
C LYS A 568 3.62 31.42 -10.25
N ASN A 569 2.50 31.42 -10.96
CA ASN A 569 2.26 32.29 -12.11
C ASN A 569 3.37 32.22 -13.19
N GLY A 570 3.88 31.01 -13.47
CA GLY A 570 4.93 30.78 -14.47
C GLY A 570 6.34 31.20 -14.04
N LYS A 571 6.54 31.53 -12.76
CA LYS A 571 7.83 31.89 -12.17
C LYS A 571 8.18 30.95 -11.02
N LYS A 572 9.47 30.72 -10.81
CA LYS A 572 9.96 30.04 -9.61
C LYS A 572 10.05 31.04 -8.46
N VAL A 573 9.45 30.68 -7.35
CA VAL A 573 9.43 31.52 -6.15
C VAL A 573 9.69 30.71 -4.89
N ILE A 574 10.14 31.40 -3.85
CA ILE A 574 10.14 30.91 -2.47
C ILE A 574 9.25 31.81 -1.61
N ASP A 575 8.63 31.23 -0.59
CA ASP A 575 7.95 31.97 0.47
C ASP A 575 8.89 32.06 1.68
N VAL A 576 9.13 33.28 2.18
CA VAL A 576 9.90 33.55 3.40
C VAL A 576 8.93 34.10 4.44
N THR A 577 8.81 33.40 5.57
CA THR A 577 7.90 33.77 6.66
C THR A 577 8.70 34.08 7.92
N LEU A 578 8.65 35.31 8.40
CA LEU A 578 9.17 35.68 9.72
C LEU A 578 8.22 35.16 10.80
N LYS A 579 8.77 34.30 11.66
CA LYS A 579 8.04 33.56 12.70
C LYS A 579 8.24 34.13 14.10
N ALA A 580 9.44 34.57 14.44
CA ALA A 580 9.77 35.07 15.78
C ALA A 580 10.84 36.16 15.76
N ALA A 581 10.84 36.96 16.83
CA ALA A 581 11.88 37.91 17.16
C ALA A 581 12.17 37.81 18.67
N GLY A 582 13.22 37.06 19.04
CA GLY A 582 13.72 36.87 20.42
C GLY A 582 14.75 37.91 20.87
N ALA A 583 15.22 38.77 19.97
CA ALA A 583 16.19 39.80 20.27
C ALA A 583 15.54 41.13 20.68
N THR A 584 16.13 41.83 21.67
CA THR A 584 15.74 43.24 21.95
C THR A 584 16.33 44.22 20.94
N LYS A 585 17.32 43.78 20.15
CA LYS A 585 18.00 44.60 19.15
C LYS A 585 17.09 44.86 17.95
N LYS A 586 17.23 46.05 17.34
CA LYS A 586 16.58 46.35 16.07
C LYS A 586 17.32 45.62 14.93
N LEU A 587 16.82 44.44 14.57
CA LEU A 587 17.41 43.60 13.53
C LEU A 587 16.62 43.68 12.22
N ALA A 588 17.35 43.73 11.10
CA ALA A 588 16.81 43.53 9.77
C ALA A 588 17.12 42.11 9.28
N VAL A 589 16.25 41.57 8.43
CA VAL A 589 16.46 40.30 7.71
C VAL A 589 16.80 40.62 6.27
N GLY A 590 17.92 40.07 5.81
CA GLY A 590 18.38 40.17 4.43
C GLY A 590 18.44 38.81 3.74
N PHE A 591 18.43 38.86 2.42
CA PHE A 591 18.66 37.73 1.54
C PHE A 591 19.66 38.15 0.45
N ASN A 592 20.73 37.38 0.32
CA ASN A 592 21.78 37.62 -0.67
C ASN A 592 21.66 36.57 -1.77
N ASN A 593 20.99 36.93 -2.86
CA ASN A 593 20.82 36.02 -3.99
C ASN A 593 22.00 36.18 -4.95
N SER A 594 23.06 35.39 -4.77
CA SER A 594 24.24 35.38 -5.65
C SER A 594 24.88 36.76 -5.83
N GLY A 595 25.06 37.50 -4.73
CA GLY A 595 25.66 38.84 -4.69
C GLY A 595 24.66 39.99 -4.80
N GLN A 596 23.38 39.71 -5.09
CA GLN A 596 22.30 40.69 -5.07
C GLN A 596 21.67 40.71 -3.67
N LYS A 597 22.05 41.70 -2.85
CA LYS A 597 21.48 41.88 -1.51
C LYS A 597 20.10 42.54 -1.57
N GLN A 598 19.14 41.92 -0.92
CA GLN A 598 17.78 42.43 -0.72
C GLN A 598 17.45 42.44 0.77
N THR A 599 16.94 43.56 1.28
CA THR A 599 16.30 43.61 2.61
C THR A 599 14.88 43.07 2.49
N LEU A 600 14.59 42.02 3.26
CA LEU A 600 13.28 41.36 3.30
C LEU A 600 12.38 41.99 4.36
N PHE A 601 12.93 42.22 5.55
CA PHE A 601 12.29 42.89 6.67
C PHE A 601 13.27 43.92 7.25
N ALA A 602 12.91 45.20 7.23
CA ALA A 602 13.80 46.26 7.71
C ALA A 602 13.90 46.33 9.25
N ASP A 603 12.87 45.85 9.95
CA ASP A 603 12.81 45.68 11.39
C ASP A 603 11.91 44.48 11.70
N VAL A 604 12.46 43.44 12.33
CA VAL A 604 11.71 42.22 12.67
C VAL A 604 10.53 42.49 13.60
N HIS A 605 10.64 43.48 14.50
CA HIS A 605 9.57 43.83 15.43
C HIS A 605 8.39 44.48 14.72
N GLU A 606 8.68 45.47 13.88
CA GLU A 606 7.68 46.17 13.07
C GLU A 606 6.98 45.19 12.11
N ALA A 607 7.75 44.29 11.48
CA ALA A 607 7.21 43.28 10.59
C ALA A 607 6.23 42.33 11.32
N LEU A 608 6.48 42.02 12.60
CA LEU A 608 5.61 41.23 13.47
C LEU A 608 4.49 42.05 14.15
N GLY A 609 4.41 43.35 13.88
CA GLY A 609 3.38 44.24 14.37
C GLY A 609 3.53 44.69 15.83
N VAL A 610 4.75 44.65 16.37
CA VAL A 610 5.06 45.05 17.75
C VAL A 610 6.07 46.19 17.83
N ALA A 611 6.19 46.81 19.00
CA ALA A 611 7.18 47.86 19.22
C ALA A 611 8.61 47.30 19.17
N ALA A 612 9.55 48.09 18.67
CA ALA A 612 10.96 47.72 18.60
C ALA A 612 11.50 47.26 19.97
N GLY A 613 12.20 46.13 19.98
CA GLY A 613 12.76 45.49 21.18
C GLY A 613 11.78 44.62 21.97
N THR A 614 10.55 44.43 21.48
CA THR A 614 9.58 43.51 22.11
C THR A 614 9.83 42.08 21.67
N LEU A 615 10.23 41.22 22.61
CA LEU A 615 10.42 39.80 22.34
C LEU A 615 9.08 39.13 22.07
N VAL A 616 8.91 38.49 20.92
CA VAL A 616 7.64 37.90 20.49
C VAL A 616 7.81 36.54 19.87
N ASN A 617 6.83 35.68 20.14
CA ASN A 617 6.79 34.29 19.71
C ASN A 617 7.97 33.45 20.24
N THR A 618 8.65 33.88 21.31
CA THR A 618 9.68 33.11 22.04
C THR A 618 9.30 32.88 23.50
N GLY A 619 8.24 33.55 23.99
CA GLY A 619 7.74 33.48 25.35
C GLY A 619 6.23 33.63 25.41
N THR A 620 5.74 34.55 26.25
CA THR A 620 4.29 34.79 26.39
C THR A 620 3.74 35.82 25.43
N ALA A 621 4.56 36.75 24.96
CA ALA A 621 4.14 37.79 24.03
C ALA A 621 4.08 37.24 22.60
N THR A 622 3.09 37.66 21.84
CA THR A 622 2.79 37.14 20.50
C THR A 622 2.86 38.23 19.45
N GLY A 623 3.52 37.94 18.33
CA GLY A 623 3.56 38.77 17.12
C GLY A 623 2.83 38.09 15.97
N THR A 624 2.36 38.87 14.99
CA THR A 624 1.70 38.30 13.80
C THR A 624 2.74 37.95 12.76
N GLU A 625 2.84 36.67 12.40
CA GLU A 625 3.79 36.20 11.39
C GLU A 625 3.67 36.99 10.08
N LYS A 626 4.81 37.28 9.45
CA LYS A 626 4.86 38.04 8.21
C LYS A 626 5.48 37.23 7.10
N LYS A 627 4.71 37.02 6.03
CA LYS A 627 5.16 36.31 4.82
C LYS A 627 5.43 37.26 3.67
N ILE A 628 6.51 36.99 2.94
CA ILE A 628 6.82 37.57 1.63
C ILE A 628 7.13 36.45 0.63
N THR A 629 6.88 36.70 -0.65
CA THR A 629 7.25 35.79 -1.74
C THR A 629 8.37 36.44 -2.55
N VAL A 630 9.45 35.70 -2.82
CA VAL A 630 10.62 36.16 -3.57
C VAL A 630 10.78 35.31 -4.82
N GLU A 631 10.97 35.96 -5.97
CA GLU A 631 11.30 35.29 -7.23
C GLU A 631 12.76 34.83 -7.22
N VAL A 632 12.99 33.58 -7.65
CA VAL A 632 14.31 32.95 -7.66
C VAL A 632 14.60 32.31 -9.01
N ALA A 633 15.87 32.00 -9.27
CA ALA A 633 16.28 31.30 -10.48
C ALA A 633 15.71 29.87 -10.52
N SER A 634 15.64 29.29 -11.72
CA SER A 634 15.08 27.94 -11.92
C SER A 634 15.92 26.82 -11.30
N ASN A 635 17.23 27.04 -11.13
CA ASN A 635 18.18 26.11 -10.50
C ASN A 635 18.40 26.41 -9.00
N PHE A 636 17.57 27.24 -8.39
CA PHE A 636 17.73 27.62 -6.99
C PHE A 636 17.56 26.39 -6.07
N THR A 637 18.47 26.26 -5.12
CA THR A 637 18.36 25.38 -3.95
C THR A 637 18.70 26.21 -2.72
N LEU A 638 18.06 25.93 -1.60
CA LEU A 638 18.37 26.59 -0.33
C LEU A 638 19.83 26.32 0.05
N THR A 639 20.37 25.12 -0.18
CA THR A 639 21.76 24.76 0.18
C THR A 639 22.77 25.61 -0.56
N GLU A 640 22.59 25.84 -1.85
CA GLU A 640 23.59 26.54 -2.67
C GLU A 640 23.32 28.04 -2.79
N HIS A 641 22.08 28.48 -2.57
CA HIS A 641 21.66 29.87 -2.85
C HIS A 641 20.87 30.52 -1.71
N GLY A 642 20.50 29.77 -0.66
CA GLY A 642 19.67 30.25 0.46
C GLY A 642 20.45 31.06 1.50
N ASP A 643 21.20 32.07 1.06
CA ASP A 643 21.98 32.97 1.91
C ASP A 643 21.11 34.01 2.62
N PHE A 644 20.43 33.57 3.68
CA PHE A 644 19.69 34.44 4.58
C PHE A 644 20.58 34.89 5.73
N TYR A 645 20.40 36.16 6.13
CA TYR A 645 21.17 36.77 7.20
C TYR A 645 20.36 37.77 8.01
N ILE A 646 20.83 38.05 9.22
CA ILE A 646 20.35 39.16 10.05
C ILE A 646 21.41 40.24 10.20
N THR A 647 21.00 41.49 10.40
CA THR A 647 21.93 42.61 10.61
C THR A 647 21.37 43.69 11.53
N ASP A 648 22.25 44.31 12.31
CA ASP A 648 21.99 45.53 13.09
C ASP A 648 22.36 46.81 12.33
N GLY A 649 22.70 46.68 11.04
CA GLY A 649 23.20 47.75 10.17
C GLY A 649 24.72 47.94 10.20
N SER A 650 25.43 47.29 11.13
CA SER A 650 26.89 47.31 11.22
C SER A 650 27.52 45.95 10.92
N ILE A 651 26.92 44.87 11.42
CA ILE A 651 27.41 43.50 11.27
C ILE A 651 26.32 42.66 10.61
N GLU A 652 26.70 41.77 9.70
CA GLU A 652 25.83 40.78 9.09
C GLU A 652 26.16 39.39 9.64
N ARG A 653 25.13 38.62 10.01
CA ARG A 653 25.24 37.23 10.45
C ARG A 653 24.49 36.34 9.49
N HIS A 654 25.25 35.66 8.65
CA HIS A 654 24.77 34.72 7.64
C HIS A 654 24.61 33.32 8.24
N ILE A 655 23.83 32.47 7.56
CA ILE A 655 23.82 31.03 7.85
C ILE A 655 25.23 30.45 7.56
N PRO A 656 25.70 29.41 8.29
CA PRO A 656 27.10 28.98 8.26
C PRO A 656 27.71 28.75 6.88
N ASN A 657 26.98 28.11 5.95
CA ASN A 657 27.47 27.83 4.59
C ASN A 657 27.83 29.08 3.77
N PHE A 658 27.32 30.25 4.16
CA PHE A 658 27.55 31.53 3.47
C PHE A 658 28.29 32.55 4.34
N THR A 659 28.81 32.12 5.50
CA THR A 659 29.57 32.99 6.39
C THR A 659 31.05 33.00 5.96
N ASP A 660 31.55 34.19 5.58
CA ASP A 660 32.95 34.36 5.19
C ASP A 660 33.92 33.86 6.27
N GLY A 661 34.77 32.90 5.88
CA GLY A 661 35.79 32.32 6.76
C GLY A 661 35.27 31.30 7.78
N PHE A 662 33.99 30.94 7.76
CA PHE A 662 33.44 29.83 8.54
C PHE A 662 34.03 28.51 8.05
N LYS A 663 34.40 27.63 8.99
CA LYS A 663 34.84 26.26 8.71
C LYS A 663 33.89 25.28 9.39
N PRO A 664 33.56 24.14 8.75
CA PRO A 664 32.84 23.09 9.45
C PRO A 664 33.45 22.78 10.83
N GLY A 665 32.59 22.64 11.83
CA GLY A 665 32.98 22.52 13.25
C GLY A 665 33.12 23.86 14.01
N ASP A 666 33.09 25.01 13.34
CA ASP A 666 33.00 26.32 14.01
C ASP A 666 31.62 26.49 14.68
N VAL A 667 31.54 27.31 15.73
CA VAL A 667 30.28 27.62 16.40
C VAL A 667 29.38 28.46 15.48
N PRO A 668 28.10 28.08 15.31
CA PRO A 668 27.21 28.75 14.37
C PRO A 668 26.59 30.02 14.99
N TYR A 669 26.34 31.01 14.13
CA TYR A 669 25.45 32.15 14.43
C TYR A 669 24.03 31.93 13.94
N GLY A 670 23.79 30.82 13.23
CA GLY A 670 22.47 30.38 12.82
C GLY A 670 22.50 28.94 12.36
N ILE A 671 21.35 28.30 12.35
CA ILE A 671 21.17 26.89 11.98
C ILE A 671 20.02 26.74 11.00
N ARG A 672 20.12 25.74 10.11
CA ARG A 672 19.08 25.44 9.13
C ARG A 672 18.48 24.05 9.37
N ILE A 673 17.17 24.03 9.58
CA ILE A 673 16.44 22.84 10.00
C ILE A 673 15.44 22.40 8.93
N ALA A 674 15.55 21.16 8.49
CA ALA A 674 14.76 20.54 7.44
C ALA A 674 13.40 20.05 7.97
N SER A 675 12.60 20.99 8.47
CA SER A 675 11.28 20.69 9.01
C SER A 675 10.34 21.88 8.89
N SER A 676 9.15 21.59 8.35
CA SER A 676 8.06 22.55 8.26
C SER A 676 7.33 22.81 9.57
N ASN A 677 7.66 22.07 10.63
CA ASN A 677 6.98 22.13 11.93
C ASN A 677 7.97 22.23 13.10
N TRP A 678 9.21 22.68 12.84
CA TRP A 678 10.22 22.79 13.88
C TRP A 678 9.84 23.86 14.92
N LYS A 679 9.76 23.46 16.18
CA LYS A 679 9.47 24.36 17.29
C LYS A 679 10.77 24.91 17.86
N TRP A 680 10.99 26.20 17.77
CA TRP A 680 12.22 26.79 18.32
C TRP A 680 12.18 26.83 19.85
N PRO A 681 13.34 26.78 20.53
CA PRO A 681 13.42 26.95 21.97
C PRO A 681 12.77 28.25 22.44
N LYS A 682 12.20 28.24 23.64
CA LYS A 682 11.73 29.47 24.29
C LYS A 682 12.90 30.37 24.65
N GLU A 683 12.60 31.63 24.87
CA GLU A 683 13.54 32.67 25.32
C GLU A 683 14.44 32.17 26.46
N ARG A 684 15.76 32.26 26.27
CA ARG A 684 16.84 31.81 27.19
C ARG A 684 16.87 30.31 27.47
N VAL A 685 16.11 29.50 26.75
CA VAL A 685 16.20 28.05 26.83
C VAL A 685 17.21 27.57 25.81
N VAL A 686 18.42 27.29 26.27
CA VAL A 686 19.51 26.77 25.42
C VAL A 686 19.03 25.56 24.62
N ILE A 687 19.41 25.46 23.35
CA ILE A 687 18.93 24.44 22.42
C ILE A 687 19.11 23.00 22.91
N THR A 688 20.17 22.70 23.67
CA THR A 688 20.40 21.37 24.27
C THR A 688 19.42 21.02 25.40
N GLU A 689 18.78 22.01 26.02
CA GLU A 689 17.69 21.80 26.98
C GLU A 689 16.33 21.64 26.30
N ALA A 690 16.17 22.20 25.10
CA ALA A 690 14.97 22.05 24.30
C ALA A 690 14.97 20.75 23.48
N TYR A 691 16.15 20.25 23.11
CA TYR A 691 16.33 19.10 22.24
C TYR A 691 17.47 18.19 22.71
N ALA A 692 17.11 17.05 23.31
CA ALA A 692 18.09 16.10 23.85
C ALA A 692 19.05 15.53 22.78
N GLY A 693 18.58 15.39 21.53
CA GLY A 693 19.40 14.88 20.42
C GLY A 693 20.39 15.88 19.84
N PHE A 694 20.24 17.18 20.13
CA PHE A 694 21.07 18.22 19.50
C PHE A 694 22.56 18.05 19.82
N ALA A 695 22.91 17.78 21.08
CA ALA A 695 24.31 17.60 21.49
C ALA A 695 24.95 16.38 20.82
N ALA A 696 24.20 15.29 20.67
CA ALA A 696 24.69 14.10 19.98
C ALA A 696 24.97 14.38 18.50
N TRP A 697 24.07 15.09 17.82
CA TRP A 697 24.26 15.51 16.43
C TRP A 697 25.39 16.54 16.27
N ALA A 698 25.55 17.46 17.22
CA ALA A 698 26.65 18.43 17.21
C ALA A 698 28.02 17.75 17.35
N ASN A 699 28.12 16.67 18.13
CA ASN A 699 29.35 15.89 18.31
C ASN A 699 29.63 14.90 17.16
N ASP A 700 28.59 14.47 16.43
CA ASP A 700 28.67 13.59 15.27
C ASP A 700 27.54 13.94 14.30
N ALA A 701 27.88 14.54 13.15
CA ALA A 701 26.91 15.04 12.18
C ALA A 701 26.04 13.92 11.55
N THR A 702 26.39 12.65 11.77
CA THR A 702 25.63 11.48 11.32
C THR A 702 24.71 10.91 12.42
N ALA A 703 24.96 11.24 13.69
CA ALA A 703 24.15 10.81 14.82
C ALA A 703 22.90 11.68 14.98
N ALA A 704 21.79 11.08 15.42
CA ALA A 704 20.54 11.79 15.73
C ALA A 704 20.08 12.77 14.63
N ALA A 705 20.21 12.39 13.35
CA ALA A 705 19.96 13.26 12.19
C ALA A 705 18.55 13.88 12.11
N SER A 706 17.59 13.38 12.91
CA SER A 706 16.22 13.87 13.03
C SER A 706 15.88 14.47 14.41
N TRP A 707 16.89 14.88 15.19
CA TRP A 707 16.74 15.39 16.57
C TRP A 707 15.65 16.45 16.73
N TYR A 708 15.44 17.25 15.70
CA TYR A 708 14.50 18.38 15.66
C TYR A 708 13.02 17.98 15.68
N ASN A 709 12.71 16.69 15.48
CA ASN A 709 11.34 16.16 15.56
C ASN A 709 10.88 15.83 16.99
N GLU A 710 11.81 15.76 17.95
CA GLU A 710 11.54 15.31 19.33
C GLU A 710 11.83 16.42 20.36
N PRO A 711 11.04 17.51 20.39
CA PRO A 711 11.23 18.59 21.37
C PRO A 711 10.88 18.14 22.79
N ILE A 712 11.59 18.70 23.76
CA ILE A 712 11.27 18.54 25.18
C ILE A 712 10.05 19.40 25.52
N ASN A 713 9.01 18.76 26.06
CA ASN A 713 7.76 19.42 26.36
C ASN A 713 7.96 20.62 27.33
N GLY A 714 7.32 21.74 27.02
CA GLY A 714 7.40 22.98 27.81
C GLY A 714 8.64 23.85 27.55
N LYS A 715 9.61 23.37 26.77
CA LYS A 715 10.88 24.07 26.48
C LYS A 715 10.91 24.79 25.12
N VAL A 716 9.97 24.48 24.23
CA VAL A 716 9.85 25.08 22.89
C VAL A 716 8.57 25.91 22.76
N TYR A 717 8.54 26.83 21.80
CA TYR A 717 7.35 27.63 21.43
C TYR A 717 6.44 26.88 20.44
#